data_AF-A0A938K322-F1
#
_entry.id   AF-A0A938K322-F1
#
_cell.length_a   1.000
_cell.length_b   1.000
_cell.length_c   1.000
_cell.angle_alpha   90.00
_cell.angle_beta   90.00
_cell.angle_gamma   90.00
#
_symmetry.space_group_name_H-M   'P 1'
#
loop_
_entity.id
_entity.type
_entity.pdbx_description
1 polymer ?
#
loop_
_entity_poly.entity_id
_entity_poly.type
_entity_poly.pdbx_seq_one_letter_code
_entity_poly.pdbx_strand_id
1 'polypeptide(L)'
;MAAAKGADIFTQIKVEWLEKLPGGAGWRIHGQRYQNALKRESFKIEARNVFLSAGSINSTEILLRSEMHGLKLSPAAGTGFTGNGDFFGLAYNGDFQTDVLGYGQRTPAAGASNAPGPSIVGIVRYDQSAPVRDRITIEDFSFPSAYIAGAKALFAAARGEDTVAGNEDAQKRRVLTDFDLTRLYEAGGALNHTMLYLVMGQDDARGTMNFDAPWFEPDGRMTIEWDQVGQQVIFTRMNEELRRHARALAANFISNPTWRVLQTGHLITAHPLGGMPMGEDYMHGAVDEFGRVFASDGSVHDGLFVADGSVLPSALGVNPFLTISALTERIAERKIQEMRGKAYPKPVTAAIPALDPLEVIHRSEGELEKLFRRLPTLPIERIVNGGGAPKIDIASRTISNDAYWKGFFPKGHILNAMSSAIFTGFKKTFGKLGNRYTGITSDTDGRITAHNSLEEITVDRKTGTLEPGRYILLKYLEPQWAGFYDILKQVSEDLVIGRVYLGEYPNGIRMFTFAMSRRHGFAEMTVDEHTALFSGASAPSKQELEGVWQMDVVSNNNRLARAALLAFQNQPDGRLEARYQLMGIMEGLVIPSFVQQHFQLNDFTPFHDEIRKVSDTLLAGRYVSDPLPDFSSFLNGPSLGILHQVPGTNQVGTYYTLSPAGKSALPTGPLLRPFLDVRLPDGVGMTFDETMTGWYFEGASTPAPGRQGDLAMAERIPPVGGPAGGSEASFTVRMMVRDVNEFVDGAAHEAGLKGTIRFARFEGRDNVTYAVEERGSLFHYLRVNAATGEAEMRYHLEFRSNEGAAYVLEGRKYMEKGGGLGDPAGAIRELLNDYTTLYCHLYRRQGDGTLKETGIAYLKFRTFEDLHAIGNLAGFLGSFQITGTSDPLIQLQARMRFLAFTGQFAQREYDPLAPPIFAAVGR
;
A
#
# COMPACT_ATOMS: atom_id res chain seq x y z
N MET A 1 -5.18 -49.11 -16.36
CA MET A 1 -6.56 -48.84 -16.83
C MET A 1 -6.58 -48.10 -18.17
N ALA A 2 -5.97 -46.91 -18.30
CA ALA A 2 -5.95 -46.14 -19.56
C ALA A 2 -5.26 -46.88 -20.73
N ALA A 3 -4.11 -47.52 -20.50
CA ALA A 3 -3.43 -48.31 -21.54
C ALA A 3 -4.29 -49.43 -22.12
N ALA A 4 -5.13 -50.07 -21.29
CA ALA A 4 -6.07 -51.11 -21.75
C ALA A 4 -7.21 -50.56 -22.65
N LYS A 5 -7.33 -49.23 -22.75
CA LYS A 5 -8.27 -48.53 -23.65
C LYS A 5 -7.53 -47.86 -24.83
N GLY A 6 -6.27 -48.20 -25.08
CA GLY A 6 -5.49 -47.70 -26.22
C GLY A 6 -4.77 -46.37 -25.97
N ALA A 7 -4.53 -46.01 -24.71
CA ALA A 7 -3.74 -44.81 -24.37
C ALA A 7 -2.25 -45.14 -24.20
N ASP A 8 -1.40 -44.44 -24.93
CA ASP A 8 0.06 -44.50 -24.77
C ASP A 8 0.54 -43.40 -23.80
N ILE A 9 1.44 -43.76 -22.88
CA ILE A 9 2.04 -42.82 -21.92
C ILE A 9 3.54 -42.73 -22.20
N PHE A 10 4.01 -41.52 -22.48
CA PHE A 10 5.42 -41.24 -22.72
C PHE A 10 5.99 -40.40 -21.56
N THR A 11 6.98 -40.95 -20.85
CA THR A 11 7.63 -40.28 -19.70
C THR A 11 8.99 -39.71 -20.09
N GLN A 12 9.54 -38.83 -19.24
CA GLN A 12 10.82 -38.15 -19.48
C GLN A 12 10.81 -37.31 -20.78
N ILE A 13 9.65 -36.73 -21.08
CA ILE A 13 9.45 -35.89 -22.25
C ILE A 13 9.11 -34.47 -21.80
N LYS A 14 9.81 -33.48 -22.36
CA LYS A 14 9.46 -32.06 -22.29
C LYS A 14 8.86 -31.65 -23.62
N VAL A 15 7.59 -31.24 -23.61
CA VAL A 15 7.00 -30.51 -24.73
C VAL A 15 7.51 -29.07 -24.68
N GLU A 16 7.94 -28.53 -25.82
CA GLU A 16 8.49 -27.17 -25.90
C GLU A 16 7.48 -26.22 -26.53
N TRP A 17 6.97 -26.54 -27.73
CA TRP A 17 6.04 -25.66 -28.45
C TRP A 17 5.19 -26.43 -29.47
N LEU A 18 4.17 -25.76 -29.98
CA LEU A 18 3.16 -26.29 -30.89
C LEU A 18 3.15 -25.55 -32.23
N GLU A 19 3.07 -26.31 -33.31
CA GLU A 19 2.96 -25.84 -34.69
C GLU A 19 1.58 -26.21 -35.24
N LYS A 20 0.86 -25.23 -35.80
CA LYS A 20 -0.40 -25.49 -36.50
C LYS A 20 -0.10 -26.01 -37.92
N LEU A 21 -0.64 -27.18 -38.26
CA LEU A 21 -0.44 -27.77 -39.59
C LEU A 21 -1.35 -27.10 -40.64
N PRO A 22 -0.89 -26.95 -41.90
CA PRO A 22 -1.69 -26.37 -42.98
C PRO A 22 -2.99 -27.14 -43.25
N GLY A 23 -4.00 -26.46 -43.78
CA GLY A 23 -5.24 -27.09 -44.26
C GLY A 23 -6.12 -27.73 -43.17
N GLY A 24 -5.90 -27.39 -41.89
CA GLY A 24 -6.67 -27.96 -40.77
C GLY A 24 -6.29 -29.40 -40.43
N ALA A 25 -5.09 -29.87 -40.82
CA ALA A 25 -4.63 -31.23 -40.56
C ALA A 25 -4.37 -31.54 -39.07
N GLY A 26 -4.37 -30.51 -38.20
CA GLY A 26 -4.16 -30.62 -36.76
C GLY A 26 -2.90 -29.88 -36.32
N TRP A 27 -2.16 -30.50 -35.41
CA TRP A 27 -1.05 -29.90 -34.67
C TRP A 27 0.17 -30.80 -34.71
N ARG A 28 1.35 -30.18 -34.79
CA ARG A 28 2.63 -30.83 -34.53
C ARG A 28 3.21 -30.33 -33.22
N ILE A 29 3.55 -31.28 -32.36
CA ILE A 29 4.11 -31.07 -31.02
C ILE A 29 5.61 -31.26 -31.13
N HIS A 30 6.38 -30.24 -30.76
CA HIS A 30 7.84 -30.29 -30.73
C HIS A 30 8.33 -30.39 -29.29
N GLY A 31 9.36 -31.20 -29.05
CA GLY A 31 9.94 -31.29 -27.71
C GLY A 31 11.20 -32.15 -27.63
N GLN A 32 11.62 -32.45 -26.40
CA GLN A 32 12.81 -33.22 -26.07
C GLN A 32 12.46 -34.44 -25.22
N ARG A 33 13.08 -35.58 -25.53
CA ARG A 33 13.10 -36.79 -24.70
C ARG A 33 14.43 -36.86 -23.96
N TYR A 34 14.36 -37.03 -22.64
CA TYR A 34 15.52 -37.16 -21.76
C TYR A 34 15.81 -38.63 -21.50
N GLN A 35 17.04 -39.08 -21.80
CA GLN A 35 17.52 -40.40 -21.37
C GLN A 35 18.20 -40.31 -20.00
N ASN A 36 18.88 -39.18 -19.74
CA ASN A 36 19.45 -38.78 -18.46
C ASN A 36 19.62 -37.25 -18.45
N ALA A 37 20.17 -36.69 -17.36
CA ALA A 37 20.32 -35.25 -17.20
C ALA A 37 21.17 -34.56 -18.30
N LEU A 38 22.07 -35.30 -18.97
CA LEU A 38 22.99 -34.76 -19.97
C LEU A 38 22.61 -35.10 -21.41
N LYS A 39 21.75 -36.11 -21.63
CA LYS A 39 21.40 -36.61 -22.96
C LYS A 39 19.93 -36.40 -23.27
N ARG A 40 19.67 -35.53 -24.24
CA ARG A 40 18.34 -35.20 -24.79
C ARG A 40 18.28 -35.45 -26.29
N GLU A 41 17.14 -35.94 -26.77
CA GLU A 41 16.85 -36.18 -28.19
C GLU A 41 15.54 -35.48 -28.57
N SER A 42 15.53 -34.72 -29.66
CA SER A 42 14.33 -34.03 -30.10
C SER A 42 13.31 -34.98 -30.72
N PHE A 43 12.02 -34.75 -30.50
CA PHE A 43 10.93 -35.51 -31.09
C PHE A 43 9.87 -34.59 -31.69
N LYS A 44 9.08 -35.17 -32.61
CA LYS A 44 7.89 -34.55 -33.21
C LYS A 44 6.75 -35.55 -33.19
N ILE A 45 5.59 -35.14 -32.71
CA ILE A 45 4.36 -35.94 -32.73
C ILE A 45 3.25 -35.11 -33.37
N GLU A 46 2.43 -35.73 -34.21
CA GLU A 46 1.28 -35.07 -34.84
C GLU A 46 -0.02 -35.57 -34.22
N ALA A 47 -0.96 -34.65 -33.98
CA ALA A 47 -2.25 -34.94 -33.38
C ALA A 47 -3.33 -34.03 -33.93
N ARG A 48 -4.55 -34.56 -34.11
CA ARG A 48 -5.72 -33.74 -34.50
C ARG A 48 -6.19 -32.83 -33.38
N ASN A 49 -6.12 -33.32 -32.14
CA ASN A 49 -6.51 -32.56 -30.95
C ASN A 49 -5.36 -32.59 -29.93
N VAL A 50 -5.07 -31.45 -29.32
CA VAL A 50 -4.05 -31.25 -28.28
C VAL A 50 -4.72 -30.65 -27.06
N PHE A 51 -4.57 -31.31 -25.92
CA PHE A 51 -5.02 -30.82 -24.61
C PHE A 51 -3.79 -30.52 -23.76
N LEU A 52 -3.58 -29.26 -23.41
CA LEU A 52 -2.54 -28.85 -22.48
C LEU A 52 -3.06 -28.96 -21.05
N SER A 53 -2.43 -29.85 -20.29
CA SER A 53 -2.65 -30.04 -18.84
C SER A 53 -1.30 -30.09 -18.12
N ALA A 54 -0.38 -29.19 -18.48
CA ALA A 54 0.98 -29.12 -17.95
C ALA A 54 1.09 -28.30 -16.65
N GLY A 55 -0.04 -27.85 -16.11
CA GLY A 55 -0.12 -26.96 -14.96
C GLY A 55 -0.03 -25.49 -15.38
N SER A 56 -0.39 -24.59 -14.47
CA SER A 56 -0.68 -23.20 -14.81
C SER A 56 0.50 -22.48 -15.49
N ILE A 57 1.71 -22.69 -14.97
CA ILE A 57 2.93 -22.08 -15.51
C ILE A 57 3.32 -22.71 -16.85
N ASN A 58 3.37 -24.04 -16.95
CA ASN A 58 3.92 -24.71 -18.14
C ASN A 58 2.96 -24.69 -19.33
N SER A 59 1.64 -24.80 -19.12
CA SER A 59 0.68 -24.68 -20.21
C SER A 59 0.72 -23.28 -20.82
N THR A 60 0.84 -22.25 -19.97
CA THR A 60 1.05 -20.87 -20.39
C THR A 60 2.39 -20.70 -21.12
N GLU A 61 3.47 -21.25 -20.58
CA GLU A 61 4.82 -21.21 -21.18
C GLU A 61 4.86 -21.84 -22.57
N ILE A 62 4.32 -23.05 -22.74
CA ILE A 62 4.25 -23.75 -24.05
C ILE A 62 3.54 -22.88 -25.08
N LEU A 63 2.43 -22.24 -24.71
CA LEU A 63 1.68 -21.39 -25.64
C LEU A 63 2.40 -20.08 -25.95
N LEU A 64 2.95 -19.38 -24.95
CA LEU A 64 3.74 -18.17 -25.18
C LEU A 64 5.01 -18.46 -26.00
N ARG A 65 5.67 -19.62 -25.80
CA ARG A 65 6.76 -20.09 -26.65
C ARG A 65 6.27 -20.37 -28.07
N SER A 66 5.11 -21.00 -28.21
CA SER A 66 4.49 -21.25 -29.53
C SER A 66 4.15 -19.94 -30.27
N GLU A 67 3.79 -18.87 -29.55
CA GLU A 67 3.58 -17.54 -30.14
C GLU A 67 4.86 -16.97 -30.76
N MET A 68 6.03 -17.20 -30.14
CA MET A 68 7.32 -16.85 -30.74
C MET A 68 7.61 -17.61 -32.03
N HIS A 69 7.01 -18.80 -32.20
CA HIS A 69 7.06 -19.60 -33.43
C HIS A 69 5.92 -19.31 -34.42
N GLY A 70 5.13 -18.26 -34.18
CA GLY A 70 4.12 -17.76 -35.11
C GLY A 70 2.68 -18.14 -34.78
N LEU A 71 2.44 -18.85 -33.68
CA LEU A 71 1.07 -19.07 -33.19
C LEU A 71 0.43 -17.73 -32.80
N LYS A 72 -0.81 -17.49 -33.20
CA LYS A 72 -1.53 -16.26 -32.84
C LYS A 72 -2.35 -16.50 -31.58
N LEU A 73 -2.12 -15.76 -30.51
CA LEU A 73 -2.88 -15.91 -29.27
C LEU A 73 -3.72 -14.67 -28.97
N SER A 74 -4.75 -14.87 -28.15
CA SER A 74 -5.53 -13.80 -27.54
C SER A 74 -4.63 -12.82 -26.73
N PRO A 75 -4.96 -11.51 -26.67
CA PRO A 75 -4.34 -10.55 -25.77
C PRO A 75 -4.34 -10.93 -24.28
N ALA A 76 -5.29 -11.73 -23.81
CA ALA A 76 -5.36 -12.22 -22.43
C ALA A 76 -4.40 -13.40 -22.15
N ALA A 77 -3.72 -13.95 -23.15
CA ALA A 77 -2.73 -15.00 -22.89
C ALA A 77 -1.59 -14.48 -22.02
N GLY A 78 -1.31 -15.20 -20.94
CA GLY A 78 -0.37 -14.89 -19.86
C GLY A 78 -0.88 -13.89 -18.83
N THR A 79 -2.17 -13.53 -18.78
CA THR A 79 -2.73 -12.64 -17.73
C THR A 79 -3.51 -13.44 -16.68
N GLY A 80 -3.96 -12.77 -15.62
CA GLY A 80 -4.80 -13.38 -14.59
C GLY A 80 -4.03 -14.32 -13.65
N PHE A 81 -2.70 -14.24 -13.58
CA PHE A 81 -1.92 -15.08 -12.69
C PHE A 81 -2.23 -14.72 -11.23
N THR A 82 -2.44 -15.76 -10.44
CA THR A 82 -2.74 -15.66 -9.02
C THR A 82 -1.95 -16.72 -8.24
N GLY A 83 -1.56 -16.36 -7.02
CA GLY A 83 -0.97 -17.30 -6.06
C GLY A 83 -2.04 -17.96 -5.18
N ASN A 84 -3.33 -17.79 -5.50
CA ASN A 84 -4.48 -18.24 -4.71
C ASN A 84 -4.51 -17.66 -3.28
N GLY A 85 -3.90 -16.49 -3.11
CA GLY A 85 -3.67 -15.88 -1.80
C GLY A 85 -2.85 -16.77 -0.86
N ASP A 86 -2.01 -17.66 -1.39
CA ASP A 86 -1.21 -18.56 -0.59
C ASP A 86 -0.25 -17.79 0.32
N PHE A 87 -0.23 -18.17 1.58
CA PHE A 87 0.64 -17.61 2.60
C PHE A 87 1.09 -18.69 3.58
N PHE A 88 2.36 -18.61 4.00
CA PHE A 88 2.97 -19.56 4.92
C PHE A 88 3.40 -18.83 6.19
N GLY A 89 3.11 -19.44 7.35
CA GLY A 89 3.58 -18.93 8.64
C GLY A 89 3.75 -20.04 9.67
N LEU A 90 4.51 -19.76 10.72
CA LEU A 90 4.79 -20.72 11.78
C LEU A 90 4.46 -20.14 13.16
N ALA A 91 3.84 -20.96 13.99
CA ALA A 91 3.89 -20.85 15.44
C ALA A 91 5.01 -21.78 15.91
N TYR A 92 6.23 -21.24 16.05
CA TYR A 92 7.45 -21.99 16.30
C TYR A 92 7.75 -22.18 17.80
N ASN A 93 8.13 -23.39 18.19
CA ASN A 93 8.64 -23.71 19.52
C ASN A 93 7.71 -23.30 20.68
N GLY A 94 6.43 -23.65 20.55
CA GLY A 94 5.43 -23.46 21.60
C GLY A 94 5.57 -24.43 22.77
N ASP A 95 4.65 -24.31 23.72
CA ASP A 95 4.64 -25.19 24.90
C ASP A 95 3.99 -26.56 24.62
N PHE A 96 3.21 -26.65 23.55
CA PHE A 96 2.54 -27.87 23.14
C PHE A 96 3.37 -28.64 22.11
N GLN A 97 3.47 -29.96 22.31
CA GLN A 97 4.00 -30.88 21.31
C GLN A 97 2.97 -31.05 20.19
N THR A 98 3.40 -30.92 18.94
CA THR A 98 2.52 -30.91 17.75
C THR A 98 2.68 -32.14 16.86
N ASP A 99 3.73 -32.94 17.07
CA ASP A 99 4.01 -34.19 16.33
C ASP A 99 4.02 -34.01 14.79
N VAL A 100 4.49 -32.86 14.29
CA VAL A 100 4.43 -32.46 12.87
C VAL A 100 5.52 -33.08 11.97
N LEU A 101 6.37 -33.95 12.50
CA LEU A 101 7.55 -34.45 11.80
C LEU A 101 7.26 -35.74 11.01
N GLY A 102 7.11 -35.63 9.68
CA GLY A 102 6.83 -36.78 8.81
C GLY A 102 7.96 -37.80 8.76
N TYR A 103 7.66 -39.07 9.02
CA TYR A 103 8.65 -40.17 9.02
C TYR A 103 8.96 -40.72 7.62
N GLY A 104 8.08 -40.49 6.63
CA GLY A 104 8.16 -41.13 5.32
C GLY A 104 8.00 -42.65 5.45
N GLN A 105 8.98 -43.42 4.99
CA GLN A 105 9.00 -44.89 5.09
C GLN A 105 9.66 -45.39 6.40
N ARG A 106 10.05 -44.50 7.32
CA ARG A 106 10.76 -44.86 8.56
C ARG A 106 9.77 -45.29 9.65
N THR A 107 10.19 -46.22 10.50
CA THR A 107 9.44 -46.60 11.71
C THR A 107 9.92 -45.76 12.90
N PRO A 108 9.02 -45.19 13.73
CA PRO A 108 9.41 -44.49 14.95
C PRO A 108 10.22 -45.39 15.90
N ALA A 109 11.36 -44.88 16.38
CA ALA A 109 12.17 -45.55 17.38
C ALA A 109 11.59 -45.33 18.79
N ALA A 110 11.97 -46.18 19.76
CA ALA A 110 11.56 -46.00 21.15
C ALA A 110 12.07 -44.64 21.69
N GLY A 111 11.16 -43.79 22.18
CA GLY A 111 11.47 -42.44 22.69
C GLY A 111 11.46 -41.32 21.62
N ALA A 112 11.17 -41.64 20.36
CA ALA A 112 10.96 -40.64 19.32
C ALA A 112 9.56 -39.97 19.40
N SER A 113 9.38 -38.83 18.72
CA SER A 113 8.09 -38.18 18.56
C SER A 113 7.08 -39.09 17.84
N ASN A 114 5.78 -38.86 18.02
CA ASN A 114 4.80 -39.63 17.28
C ASN A 114 4.86 -39.30 15.79
N ALA A 115 4.50 -40.26 14.94
CA ALA A 115 4.33 -39.97 13.52
C ALA A 115 3.06 -39.12 13.32
N PRO A 116 3.11 -38.05 12.51
CA PRO A 116 1.92 -37.30 12.16
C PRO A 116 0.93 -38.17 11.39
N GLY A 117 -0.33 -37.74 11.40
CA GLY A 117 -1.36 -38.26 10.50
C GLY A 117 -1.14 -37.83 9.04
N PRO A 118 -2.22 -37.69 8.25
CA PRO A 118 -2.17 -37.08 6.92
C PRO A 118 -1.53 -35.69 6.97
N SER A 119 -0.99 -35.21 5.83
CA SER A 119 -0.24 -33.94 5.78
C SER A 119 -1.05 -32.73 6.26
N ILE A 120 -2.37 -32.72 6.04
CA ILE A 120 -3.32 -31.73 6.54
C ILE A 120 -4.40 -32.52 7.30
N VAL A 121 -4.69 -32.12 8.54
CA VAL A 121 -5.63 -32.78 9.45
C VAL A 121 -6.77 -31.84 9.85
N GLY A 122 -6.49 -30.54 9.96
CA GLY A 122 -7.41 -29.51 10.41
C GLY A 122 -7.53 -28.35 9.43
N ILE A 123 -8.74 -27.80 9.34
CA ILE A 123 -9.05 -26.61 8.56
C ILE A 123 -9.85 -25.63 9.41
N VAL A 124 -9.47 -24.35 9.37
CA VAL A 124 -10.22 -23.25 9.98
C VAL A 124 -10.60 -22.26 8.89
N ARG A 125 -11.89 -21.95 8.78
CA ARG A 125 -12.43 -20.98 7.82
C ARG A 125 -12.96 -19.77 8.57
N TYR A 126 -12.36 -18.61 8.33
CA TYR A 126 -12.74 -17.38 9.00
C TYR A 126 -13.82 -16.64 8.25
N ASP A 127 -14.76 -16.08 9.03
CA ASP A 127 -15.69 -15.04 8.58
C ASP A 127 -16.48 -15.42 7.31
N GLN A 128 -17.19 -16.55 7.37
CA GLN A 128 -17.96 -17.06 6.23
C GLN A 128 -19.11 -16.12 5.81
N SER A 129 -19.49 -15.18 6.69
CA SER A 129 -20.45 -14.11 6.42
C SER A 129 -19.88 -12.93 5.64
N ALA A 130 -18.56 -12.71 5.67
CA ALA A 130 -17.94 -11.62 4.92
C ALA A 130 -17.97 -11.84 3.40
N PRO A 131 -17.79 -10.78 2.59
CA PRO A 131 -17.52 -10.91 1.17
C PRO A 131 -16.36 -11.89 0.91
N VAL A 132 -16.43 -12.64 -0.20
CA VAL A 132 -15.47 -13.71 -0.51
C VAL A 132 -14.01 -13.22 -0.48
N ARG A 133 -13.77 -11.98 -0.93
CA ARG A 133 -12.44 -11.34 -0.96
C ARG A 133 -11.77 -11.17 0.41
N ASP A 134 -12.58 -11.16 1.46
CA ASP A 134 -12.13 -10.93 2.82
C ASP A 134 -11.97 -12.26 3.60
N ARG A 135 -12.36 -13.40 3.00
CA ARG A 135 -12.31 -14.72 3.65
C ARG A 135 -10.90 -15.29 3.60
N ILE A 136 -10.54 -15.99 4.67
CA ILE A 136 -9.28 -16.74 4.75
C ILE A 136 -9.54 -18.18 5.19
N THR A 137 -8.78 -19.09 4.61
CA THR A 137 -8.75 -20.51 4.96
C THR A 137 -7.38 -20.83 5.52
N ILE A 138 -7.31 -21.44 6.69
CA ILE A 138 -6.07 -21.85 7.35
C ILE A 138 -6.10 -23.37 7.52
N GLU A 139 -5.04 -24.04 7.08
CA GLU A 139 -4.82 -25.47 7.23
C GLU A 139 -3.51 -25.70 8.01
N ASP A 140 -3.47 -26.78 8.79
CA ASP A 140 -2.24 -27.26 9.40
C ASP A 140 -1.40 -28.05 8.37
N PHE A 141 -0.09 -28.16 8.61
CA PHE A 141 0.79 -28.90 7.72
C PHE A 141 1.89 -29.66 8.46
N SER A 142 2.03 -30.94 8.10
CA SER A 142 3.11 -31.80 8.56
C SER A 142 4.35 -31.67 7.66
N PHE A 143 5.53 -31.54 8.27
CA PHE A 143 6.80 -31.44 7.55
C PHE A 143 7.13 -32.75 6.81
N PRO A 144 7.38 -32.72 5.49
CA PRO A 144 7.80 -33.90 4.76
C PRO A 144 9.19 -34.36 5.20
N SER A 145 9.38 -35.68 5.29
CA SER A 145 10.59 -36.29 5.84
C SER A 145 11.90 -35.84 5.17
N ALA A 146 11.82 -35.43 3.89
CA ALA A 146 12.97 -34.98 3.12
C ALA A 146 13.50 -33.61 3.55
N TYR A 147 12.66 -32.78 4.17
CA TYR A 147 12.99 -31.40 4.54
C TYR A 147 13.30 -31.21 6.02
N ILE A 148 13.06 -32.20 6.88
CA ILE A 148 13.18 -32.08 8.34
C ILE A 148 14.56 -31.61 8.78
N ALA A 149 15.64 -32.21 8.28
CA ALA A 149 17.00 -31.84 8.68
C ALA A 149 17.34 -30.39 8.31
N GLY A 150 16.95 -29.95 7.11
CA GLY A 150 17.11 -28.57 6.67
C GLY A 150 16.23 -27.60 7.45
N ALA A 151 14.98 -27.97 7.72
CA ALA A 151 14.05 -27.17 8.50
C ALA A 151 14.52 -26.98 9.95
N LYS A 152 15.02 -28.03 10.62
CA LYS A 152 15.62 -27.93 11.96
C LYS A 152 16.76 -26.92 11.98
N ALA A 153 17.72 -27.04 11.06
CA ALA A 153 18.85 -26.13 10.98
C ALA A 153 18.41 -24.68 10.67
N LEU A 154 17.49 -24.50 9.71
CA LEU A 154 17.01 -23.20 9.29
C LEU A 154 16.23 -22.48 10.39
N PHE A 155 15.28 -23.17 11.03
CA PHE A 155 14.40 -22.54 12.02
C PHE A 155 15.03 -22.43 13.41
N ALA A 156 15.95 -23.32 13.78
CA ALA A 156 16.78 -23.13 14.98
C ALA A 156 17.62 -21.85 14.92
N ALA A 157 18.03 -21.43 13.72
CA ALA A 157 18.76 -20.18 13.49
C ALA A 157 17.83 -18.95 13.36
N ALA A 158 16.54 -19.14 13.09
CA ALA A 158 15.59 -18.05 12.93
C ALA A 158 15.05 -17.59 14.30
N ARG A 159 15.30 -16.33 14.67
CA ARG A 159 14.65 -15.72 15.84
C ARG A 159 13.26 -15.24 15.44
N GLY A 160 12.23 -15.97 15.85
CA GLY A 160 10.84 -15.54 15.77
C GLY A 160 10.51 -14.38 16.72
N GLU A 161 9.35 -13.77 16.55
CA GLU A 161 8.78 -12.78 17.48
C GLU A 161 8.19 -13.53 18.69
N ASP A 162 8.75 -13.32 19.88
CA ASP A 162 8.20 -13.92 21.11
C ASP A 162 6.79 -13.36 21.34
N THR A 163 5.81 -14.24 21.55
CA THR A 163 4.40 -13.83 21.70
C THR A 163 3.93 -13.80 23.15
N VAL A 164 4.72 -14.39 24.06
CA VAL A 164 4.50 -14.51 25.50
C VAL A 164 5.85 -14.46 26.23
N ALA A 165 5.87 -14.03 27.49
CA ALA A 165 7.08 -13.99 28.32
C ALA A 165 7.09 -15.12 29.36
N GLY A 166 8.29 -15.59 29.74
CA GLY A 166 8.49 -16.55 30.84
C GLY A 166 8.70 -18.00 30.44
N ASN A 167 8.79 -18.33 29.14
CA ASN A 167 9.08 -19.67 28.62
C ASN A 167 10.41 -19.77 27.85
N GLU A 168 11.23 -18.72 27.87
CA GLU A 168 12.43 -18.56 27.03
C GLU A 168 13.48 -19.65 27.31
N ASP A 169 13.62 -20.07 28.57
CA ASP A 169 14.58 -21.11 28.96
C ASP A 169 14.11 -22.52 28.57
N ALA A 170 12.80 -22.76 28.50
CA ALA A 170 12.27 -24.00 27.93
C ALA A 170 12.46 -24.03 26.41
N GLN A 171 12.19 -22.90 25.74
CA GLN A 171 12.40 -22.74 24.31
C GLN A 171 13.86 -22.95 23.90
N LYS A 172 14.82 -22.31 24.60
CA LYS A 172 16.27 -22.49 24.33
C LYS A 172 16.69 -23.96 24.43
N ARG A 173 16.20 -24.70 25.42
CA ARG A 173 16.51 -26.14 25.57
C ARG A 173 16.00 -26.95 24.37
N ARG A 174 14.76 -26.69 23.93
CA ARG A 174 14.18 -27.37 22.75
C ARG A 174 14.94 -27.04 21.45
N VAL A 175 15.42 -25.81 21.29
CA VAL A 175 16.25 -25.42 20.13
C VAL A 175 17.60 -26.13 20.16
N LEU A 176 18.25 -26.24 21.33
CA LEU A 176 19.51 -26.97 21.47
C LEU A 176 19.37 -28.44 21.04
N THR A 177 18.24 -29.07 21.34
CA THR A 177 17.92 -30.43 20.87
C THR A 177 17.84 -30.51 19.34
N ASP A 178 17.35 -29.48 18.65
CA ASP A 178 17.24 -29.48 17.19
C ASP A 178 18.58 -29.27 16.46
N PHE A 179 19.62 -28.77 17.13
CA PHE A 179 20.98 -28.74 16.57
C PHE A 179 21.64 -30.12 16.50
N ASP A 180 21.16 -31.12 17.25
CA ASP A 180 21.61 -32.50 17.11
C ASP A 180 20.90 -33.19 15.92
N LEU A 181 21.49 -33.02 14.74
CA LEU A 181 20.98 -33.63 13.50
C LEU A 181 21.08 -35.16 13.47
N THR A 182 21.72 -35.80 14.47
CA THR A 182 21.69 -37.25 14.62
C THR A 182 20.37 -37.74 15.24
N ARG A 183 19.59 -36.84 15.86
CA ARG A 183 18.30 -37.10 16.53
C ARG A 183 17.16 -36.31 15.89
N LEU A 184 16.88 -36.62 14.62
CA LEU A 184 15.90 -35.89 13.81
C LEU A 184 14.46 -35.93 14.35
N TYR A 185 14.08 -36.93 15.14
CA TYR A 185 12.69 -37.11 15.61
C TYR A 185 12.60 -37.11 17.15
N GLU A 186 13.45 -36.35 17.83
CA GLU A 186 13.37 -36.22 19.28
C GLU A 186 12.12 -35.44 19.71
N ALA A 187 11.34 -36.00 20.64
CA ALA A 187 10.05 -35.43 21.04
C ALA A 187 10.17 -34.01 21.61
N GLY A 188 11.25 -33.73 22.34
CA GLY A 188 11.56 -32.43 22.93
C GLY A 188 12.27 -31.43 22.00
N GLY A 189 12.33 -31.69 20.69
CA GLY A 189 12.89 -30.74 19.72
C GLY A 189 11.93 -29.58 19.42
N ALA A 190 12.45 -28.38 19.19
CA ALA A 190 11.66 -27.17 18.93
C ALA A 190 10.72 -27.31 17.71
N LEU A 191 11.16 -27.97 16.64
CA LEU A 191 10.35 -28.21 15.45
C LEU A 191 9.18 -29.18 15.72
N ASN A 192 9.31 -30.07 16.71
CA ASN A 192 8.21 -30.95 17.16
C ASN A 192 7.20 -30.23 18.08
N HIS A 193 7.50 -28.99 18.46
CA HIS A 193 6.65 -28.06 19.20
C HIS A 193 6.21 -26.88 18.30
N THR A 194 6.11 -27.12 17.00
CA THR A 194 5.84 -26.09 16.00
C THR A 194 4.59 -26.43 15.19
N MET A 195 3.75 -25.45 14.91
CA MET A 195 2.65 -25.57 13.96
C MET A 195 2.97 -24.77 12.70
N LEU A 196 2.98 -25.44 11.55
CA LEU A 196 3.14 -24.83 10.23
C LEU A 196 1.76 -24.65 9.61
N TYR A 197 1.48 -23.44 9.16
CA TYR A 197 0.19 -23.08 8.58
C TYR A 197 0.31 -22.88 7.07
N LEU A 198 -0.63 -23.48 6.33
CA LEU A 198 -0.95 -23.14 4.95
C LEU A 198 -2.18 -22.24 4.98
N VAL A 199 -2.06 -21.03 4.45
CA VAL A 199 -3.16 -20.07 4.44
C VAL A 199 -3.49 -19.73 3.00
N MET A 200 -4.78 -19.68 2.68
CA MET A 200 -5.28 -19.29 1.37
C MET A 200 -6.31 -18.16 1.52
N GLY A 201 -6.36 -17.30 0.51
CA GLY A 201 -7.28 -16.16 0.44
C GLY A 201 -7.47 -15.67 -0.98
N GLN A 202 -8.09 -14.51 -1.16
CA GLN A 202 -8.23 -13.91 -2.49
C GLN A 202 -7.24 -12.77 -2.67
N ASP A 203 -6.17 -13.05 -3.43
CA ASP A 203 -5.39 -12.00 -4.04
C ASP A 203 -6.13 -11.39 -5.25
N ASP A 204 -5.60 -10.28 -5.76
CA ASP A 204 -6.20 -9.54 -6.87
C ASP A 204 -6.03 -10.18 -8.27
N ALA A 205 -5.35 -11.33 -8.39
CA ALA A 205 -5.07 -12.04 -9.64
C ALA A 205 -4.48 -11.17 -10.77
N ARG A 206 -3.75 -10.09 -10.43
CA ARG A 206 -3.18 -9.16 -11.42
C ARG A 206 -1.80 -9.58 -11.93
N GLY A 207 -1.33 -10.78 -11.60
CA GLY A 207 -0.06 -11.27 -12.08
C GLY A 207 -0.06 -11.44 -13.59
N THR A 208 1.04 -11.05 -14.23
CA THR A 208 1.26 -11.22 -15.67
C THR A 208 2.46 -12.14 -15.89
N MET A 209 2.21 -13.27 -16.56
CA MET A 209 3.25 -14.17 -17.04
C MET A 209 3.78 -13.73 -18.40
N ASN A 210 5.10 -13.63 -18.50
CA ASN A 210 5.83 -13.35 -19.73
C ASN A 210 6.85 -14.46 -20.00
N PHE A 211 7.08 -14.77 -21.27
CA PHE A 211 8.10 -15.71 -21.71
C PHE A 211 9.12 -14.97 -22.57
N ASP A 212 10.39 -15.05 -22.18
CA ASP A 212 11.51 -14.49 -22.92
C ASP A 212 12.54 -15.58 -23.21
N ALA A 213 13.07 -15.61 -24.43
CA ALA A 213 14.18 -16.48 -24.82
C ALA A 213 15.32 -15.65 -25.40
N PRO A 214 16.12 -14.97 -24.55
CA PRO A 214 17.29 -14.22 -25.01
C PRO A 214 18.36 -15.17 -25.57
N TRP A 215 19.22 -14.67 -26.45
CA TRP A 215 20.20 -15.49 -27.18
C TRP A 215 21.18 -16.26 -26.27
N PHE A 216 21.42 -15.77 -25.05
CA PHE A 216 22.28 -16.41 -24.05
C PHE A 216 21.55 -17.42 -23.15
N GLU A 217 20.22 -17.51 -23.23
CA GLU A 217 19.38 -18.42 -22.44
C GLU A 217 18.46 -19.22 -23.39
N PRO A 218 19.00 -20.20 -24.13
CA PRO A 218 18.30 -20.85 -25.25
C PRO A 218 17.08 -21.68 -24.83
N ASP A 219 16.98 -22.11 -23.57
CA ASP A 219 15.80 -22.81 -23.06
C ASP A 219 14.65 -21.84 -22.71
N GLY A 220 14.91 -20.52 -22.71
CA GLY A 220 13.99 -19.46 -22.33
C GLY A 220 13.65 -19.44 -20.83
N ARG A 221 13.03 -18.35 -20.39
CA ARG A 221 12.57 -18.17 -19.01
C ARG A 221 11.16 -17.62 -18.95
N MET A 222 10.42 -18.08 -17.95
CA MET A 222 9.16 -17.47 -17.54
C MET A 222 9.44 -16.43 -16.47
N THR A 223 8.87 -15.24 -16.63
CA THR A 223 8.86 -14.17 -15.62
C THR A 223 7.43 -13.87 -15.22
N ILE A 224 7.23 -13.50 -13.96
CA ILE A 224 5.96 -13.08 -13.42
C ILE A 224 6.13 -11.63 -12.96
N GLU A 225 5.34 -10.74 -13.55
CA GLU A 225 5.24 -9.33 -13.18
C GLU A 225 3.98 -9.14 -12.35
N TRP A 226 4.16 -8.71 -11.10
CA TRP A 226 3.04 -8.47 -10.18
C TRP A 226 3.42 -7.44 -9.11
N ASP A 227 3.01 -6.20 -9.34
CA ASP A 227 3.37 -5.09 -8.47
C ASP A 227 2.63 -5.12 -7.14
N GLN A 228 3.35 -4.80 -6.07
CA GLN A 228 2.81 -4.60 -4.72
C GLN A 228 2.00 -5.78 -4.17
N VAL A 229 2.18 -6.99 -4.71
CA VAL A 229 1.42 -8.18 -4.28
C VAL A 229 1.58 -8.44 -2.78
N GLY A 230 2.79 -8.28 -2.24
CA GLY A 230 3.05 -8.43 -0.80
C GLY A 230 2.45 -7.34 0.09
N GLN A 231 1.91 -6.24 -0.47
CA GLN A 231 1.27 -5.14 0.27
C GLN A 231 -0.26 -5.26 0.30
N GLN A 232 -0.83 -6.32 -0.28
CA GLN A 232 -2.28 -6.51 -0.25
C GLN A 232 -2.78 -6.77 1.18
N VAL A 233 -3.90 -6.13 1.54
CA VAL A 233 -4.52 -6.16 2.88
C VAL A 233 -4.76 -7.59 3.39
N ILE A 234 -5.04 -8.52 2.48
CA ILE A 234 -5.31 -9.92 2.82
C ILE A 234 -4.11 -10.57 3.55
N PHE A 235 -2.86 -10.26 3.16
CA PHE A 235 -1.67 -10.81 3.79
C PHE A 235 -1.41 -10.23 5.18
N THR A 236 -1.79 -8.97 5.42
CA THR A 236 -1.76 -8.36 6.77
C THR A 236 -2.73 -9.10 7.69
N ARG A 237 -3.97 -9.31 7.24
CA ARG A 237 -4.99 -10.04 8.00
C ARG A 237 -4.54 -11.47 8.32
N MET A 238 -3.95 -12.18 7.36
CA MET A 238 -3.40 -13.52 7.57
C MET A 238 -2.31 -13.52 8.65
N ASN A 239 -1.34 -12.59 8.61
CA ASN A 239 -0.29 -12.48 9.62
C ASN A 239 -0.82 -12.23 11.03
N GLU A 240 -1.87 -11.41 11.17
CA GLU A 240 -2.48 -11.13 12.47
C GLU A 240 -3.14 -12.37 13.07
N GLU A 241 -3.91 -13.12 12.28
CA GLU A 241 -4.55 -14.35 12.76
C GLU A 241 -3.52 -15.42 13.12
N LEU A 242 -2.46 -15.58 12.33
CA LEU A 242 -1.36 -16.51 12.66
C LEU A 242 -0.61 -16.09 13.93
N ARG A 243 -0.41 -14.78 14.17
CA ARG A 243 0.17 -14.29 15.43
C ARG A 243 -0.72 -14.62 16.63
N ARG A 244 -2.05 -14.54 16.48
CA ARG A 244 -2.99 -14.96 17.54
C ARG A 244 -2.89 -16.46 17.83
N HIS A 245 -2.72 -17.29 16.80
CA HIS A 245 -2.50 -18.73 16.98
C HIS A 245 -1.18 -19.00 17.71
N ALA A 246 -0.10 -18.34 17.31
CA ALA A 246 1.20 -18.44 17.98
C ALA A 246 1.11 -18.05 19.47
N ARG A 247 0.39 -16.96 19.79
CA ARG A 247 0.14 -16.56 21.19
C ARG A 247 -0.66 -17.61 21.96
N ALA A 248 -1.69 -18.19 21.36
CA ALA A 248 -2.48 -19.25 22.00
C ALA A 248 -1.66 -20.53 22.27
N LEU A 249 -0.64 -20.80 21.44
CA LEU A 249 0.29 -21.93 21.60
C LEU A 249 1.52 -21.60 22.46
N ALA A 250 1.61 -20.38 23.01
CA ALA A 250 2.80 -19.87 23.70
C ALA A 250 4.08 -20.02 22.85
N ALA A 251 3.95 -19.80 21.53
CA ALA A 251 4.96 -20.05 20.52
C ALA A 251 5.49 -18.74 19.91
N ASN A 252 6.67 -18.79 19.34
CA ASN A 252 7.26 -17.67 18.63
C ASN A 252 6.64 -17.55 17.25
N PHE A 253 6.17 -16.36 16.90
CA PHE A 253 5.60 -16.12 15.59
C PHE A 253 6.73 -15.89 14.58
N ILE A 254 6.79 -16.72 13.55
CA ILE A 254 7.66 -16.50 12.39
C ILE A 254 6.78 -16.17 11.20
N SER A 255 6.70 -14.89 10.86
CA SER A 255 6.10 -14.42 9.61
C SER A 255 6.97 -14.86 8.44
N ASN A 256 6.35 -15.44 7.40
CA ASN A 256 6.91 -15.79 6.09
C ASN A 256 8.47 -15.86 6.05
N PRO A 257 9.08 -17.06 6.20
CA PRO A 257 10.52 -17.23 6.35
C PRO A 257 11.37 -16.54 5.28
N THR A 258 10.87 -16.40 4.04
CA THR A 258 11.61 -15.74 2.95
C THR A 258 11.64 -14.21 3.07
N TRP A 259 10.63 -13.58 3.69
CA TRP A 259 10.56 -12.13 3.80
C TRP A 259 11.65 -11.58 4.76
N ARG A 260 11.90 -12.26 5.89
CA ARG A 260 12.89 -11.83 6.89
C ARG A 260 14.29 -12.43 6.68
N VAL A 261 14.40 -13.64 6.13
CA VAL A 261 15.70 -14.34 6.03
C VAL A 261 16.41 -14.07 4.69
N LEU A 262 15.68 -13.81 3.60
CA LEU A 262 16.26 -13.60 2.26
C LEU A 262 16.09 -12.17 1.71
N GLN A 263 15.34 -11.28 2.39
CA GLN A 263 15.08 -9.88 1.97
C GLN A 263 14.55 -9.72 0.53
N THR A 264 13.90 -10.73 -0.05
CA THR A 264 13.56 -10.71 -1.49
C THR A 264 12.19 -10.09 -1.81
N GLY A 265 11.29 -9.96 -0.83
CA GLY A 265 9.93 -9.44 -1.07
C GLY A 265 9.05 -10.30 -1.99
N HIS A 266 9.45 -11.56 -2.26
CA HIS A 266 8.71 -12.48 -3.13
C HIS A 266 7.72 -13.35 -2.35
N LEU A 267 6.51 -13.52 -2.88
CA LEU A 267 5.55 -14.50 -2.40
C LEU A 267 5.93 -15.90 -2.88
N ILE A 268 5.65 -16.88 -2.04
CA ILE A 268 5.68 -18.30 -2.42
C ILE A 268 4.23 -18.75 -2.53
N THR A 269 3.91 -19.47 -3.59
CA THR A 269 2.61 -20.10 -3.79
C THR A 269 2.81 -21.58 -4.07
N ALA A 270 1.97 -22.42 -3.47
CA ALA A 270 1.81 -23.83 -3.81
C ALA A 270 0.72 -24.04 -4.86
N HIS A 271 -0.15 -23.04 -5.05
CA HIS A 271 -1.31 -23.04 -5.93
C HIS A 271 -1.21 -21.95 -7.00
N PRO A 272 -0.23 -22.00 -7.92
CA PRO A 272 -0.22 -21.11 -9.06
C PRO A 272 -1.45 -21.39 -9.94
N LEU A 273 -2.28 -20.38 -10.21
CA LEU A 273 -3.43 -20.46 -11.12
C LEU A 273 -3.37 -19.31 -12.12
N GLY A 274 -4.20 -19.38 -13.17
CA GLY A 274 -4.23 -18.36 -14.21
C GLY A 274 -3.04 -18.44 -15.18
N GLY A 275 -3.00 -17.50 -16.13
CA GLY A 275 -2.07 -17.48 -17.26
C GLY A 275 -2.73 -17.84 -18.59
N MET A 276 -3.83 -18.60 -18.59
CA MET A 276 -4.67 -18.81 -19.77
C MET A 276 -6.15 -18.61 -19.43
N PRO A 277 -6.52 -17.45 -18.86
CA PRO A 277 -7.79 -17.25 -18.17
C PRO A 277 -8.98 -17.51 -19.10
N MET A 278 -10.01 -18.16 -18.58
CA MET A 278 -11.28 -18.32 -19.24
C MET A 278 -12.01 -16.97 -19.33
N GLY A 279 -12.58 -16.66 -20.49
CA GLY A 279 -13.36 -15.44 -20.69
C GLY A 279 -14.47 -15.58 -21.72
N GLU A 280 -15.34 -14.58 -21.78
CA GLU A 280 -16.48 -14.54 -22.70
C GLU A 280 -16.04 -14.36 -24.16
N ASP A 281 -14.93 -13.66 -24.36
CA ASP A 281 -14.31 -13.38 -25.66
C ASP A 281 -12.77 -13.40 -25.57
N TYR A 282 -12.12 -13.24 -26.72
CA TYR A 282 -10.66 -13.26 -26.83
C TYR A 282 -9.95 -12.03 -26.23
N MET A 283 -10.64 -10.95 -25.88
CA MET A 283 -10.04 -9.79 -25.21
C MET A 283 -10.01 -9.98 -23.70
N HIS A 284 -11.00 -10.68 -23.15
CA HIS A 284 -11.17 -10.92 -21.73
C HIS A 284 -10.72 -12.33 -21.29
N GLY A 285 -10.48 -13.24 -22.23
CA GLY A 285 -10.01 -14.60 -21.96
C GLY A 285 -9.04 -15.10 -23.04
N ALA A 286 -8.15 -15.99 -22.63
CA ALA A 286 -7.24 -16.72 -23.51
C ALA A 286 -7.86 -18.04 -24.00
N VAL A 287 -8.85 -18.56 -23.26
CA VAL A 287 -9.67 -19.69 -23.63
C VAL A 287 -11.16 -19.38 -23.43
N ASP A 288 -12.01 -20.09 -24.15
CA ASP A 288 -13.46 -20.03 -23.92
C ASP A 288 -13.89 -20.91 -22.73
N GLU A 289 -15.21 -20.93 -22.46
CA GLU A 289 -15.78 -21.72 -21.36
C GLU A 289 -15.51 -23.23 -21.43
N PHE A 290 -15.07 -23.75 -22.57
CA PHE A 290 -14.72 -25.15 -22.79
C PHE A 290 -13.22 -25.35 -23.06
N GLY A 291 -12.38 -24.38 -22.66
CA GLY A 291 -10.93 -24.48 -22.74
C GLY A 291 -10.37 -24.39 -24.16
N ARG A 292 -11.17 -24.04 -25.19
CA ARG A 292 -10.69 -23.84 -26.56
C ARG A 292 -9.86 -22.56 -26.62
N VAL A 293 -8.64 -22.65 -27.15
CA VAL A 293 -7.71 -21.52 -27.19
C VAL A 293 -8.15 -20.49 -28.22
N PHE A 294 -8.28 -19.23 -27.80
CA PHE A 294 -8.57 -18.10 -28.68
C PHE A 294 -7.34 -17.69 -29.50
N ALA A 295 -7.57 -17.36 -30.78
CA ALA A 295 -6.63 -16.68 -31.64
C ALA A 295 -6.72 -15.16 -31.47
N SER A 296 -5.77 -14.43 -32.04
CA SER A 296 -5.71 -12.96 -31.95
C SER A 296 -6.83 -12.23 -32.72
N ASP A 297 -7.57 -12.94 -33.58
CA ASP A 297 -8.68 -12.41 -34.39
C ASP A 297 -10.07 -12.77 -33.82
N GLY A 298 -10.12 -13.36 -32.63
CA GLY A 298 -11.35 -13.80 -31.98
C GLY A 298 -11.85 -15.18 -32.40
N SER A 299 -11.24 -15.81 -33.42
CA SER A 299 -11.52 -17.21 -33.72
C SER A 299 -10.93 -18.15 -32.66
N VAL A 300 -11.31 -19.43 -32.70
CA VAL A 300 -10.68 -20.47 -31.87
C VAL A 300 -9.73 -21.32 -32.71
N HIS A 301 -8.63 -21.73 -32.09
CA HIS A 301 -7.72 -22.70 -32.68
C HIS A 301 -8.34 -24.09 -32.65
N ASP A 302 -8.86 -24.53 -33.79
CA ASP A 302 -9.46 -25.85 -33.91
C ASP A 302 -8.48 -26.96 -33.46
N GLY A 303 -8.98 -27.86 -32.62
CA GLY A 303 -8.20 -28.94 -32.01
C GLY A 303 -7.24 -28.52 -30.89
N LEU A 304 -7.18 -27.26 -30.43
CA LEU A 304 -6.28 -26.84 -29.33
C LEU A 304 -7.05 -26.43 -28.07
N PHE A 305 -6.72 -27.07 -26.95
CA PHE A 305 -7.39 -26.90 -25.67
C PHE A 305 -6.40 -26.73 -24.52
N VAL A 306 -6.82 -26.02 -23.47
CA VAL A 306 -6.16 -25.98 -22.16
C VAL A 306 -7.14 -26.49 -21.10
N ALA A 307 -6.69 -27.42 -20.26
CA ALA A 307 -7.52 -28.11 -19.27
C ALA A 307 -6.75 -28.34 -17.97
N ASP A 308 -6.34 -27.25 -17.33
CA ASP A 308 -5.69 -27.23 -16.02
C ASP A 308 -5.94 -25.89 -15.28
N GLY A 309 -5.23 -25.64 -14.17
CA GLY A 309 -5.38 -24.43 -13.35
C GLY A 309 -5.08 -23.10 -14.05
N SER A 310 -4.44 -23.10 -15.23
CA SER A 310 -4.21 -21.85 -15.98
C SER A 310 -5.50 -21.19 -16.47
N VAL A 311 -6.60 -21.95 -16.59
CA VAL A 311 -7.88 -21.41 -17.08
C VAL A 311 -8.67 -20.65 -16.03
N LEU A 312 -8.28 -20.74 -14.76
CA LEU A 312 -8.95 -20.04 -13.67
C LEU A 312 -8.63 -18.54 -13.74
N PRO A 313 -9.65 -17.65 -13.83
CA PRO A 313 -9.42 -16.22 -14.00
C PRO A 313 -9.21 -15.45 -12.68
N SER A 314 -9.25 -16.13 -11.52
CA SER A 314 -9.15 -15.48 -10.20
C SER A 314 -8.72 -16.45 -9.10
N ALA A 315 -8.33 -15.89 -7.95
CA ALA A 315 -8.04 -16.63 -6.73
C ALA A 315 -9.29 -17.30 -6.15
N LEU A 316 -9.18 -18.57 -5.77
CA LEU A 316 -10.26 -19.33 -5.15
C LEU A 316 -10.28 -19.20 -3.62
N GLY A 317 -9.14 -18.94 -2.99
CA GLY A 317 -9.00 -18.82 -1.52
C GLY A 317 -9.16 -20.14 -0.77
N VAL A 318 -9.10 -21.25 -1.49
CA VAL A 318 -9.18 -22.65 -1.03
C VAL A 318 -8.36 -23.54 -1.97
N ASN A 319 -8.11 -24.79 -1.57
CA ASN A 319 -7.34 -25.74 -2.36
C ASN A 319 -8.03 -25.97 -3.73
N PRO A 320 -7.32 -25.76 -4.85
CA PRO A 320 -7.95 -25.61 -6.16
C PRO A 320 -8.26 -26.94 -6.87
N PHE A 321 -7.73 -28.07 -6.37
CA PHE A 321 -7.72 -29.35 -7.11
C PHE A 321 -9.10 -29.77 -7.63
N LEU A 322 -10.12 -29.78 -6.77
CA LEU A 322 -11.47 -30.20 -7.17
C LEU A 322 -12.10 -29.26 -8.20
N THR A 323 -11.85 -27.95 -8.09
CA THR A 323 -12.33 -26.98 -9.08
C THR A 323 -11.65 -27.19 -10.43
N ILE A 324 -10.33 -27.42 -10.44
CA ILE A 324 -9.58 -27.76 -11.66
C ILE A 324 -10.14 -29.06 -12.27
N SER A 325 -10.33 -30.11 -11.47
CA SER A 325 -10.90 -31.38 -11.95
C SER A 325 -12.29 -31.19 -12.54
N ALA A 326 -13.18 -30.44 -11.88
CA ALA A 326 -14.53 -30.19 -12.37
C ALA A 326 -14.53 -29.45 -13.73
N LEU A 327 -13.66 -28.46 -13.89
CA LEU A 327 -13.52 -27.75 -15.17
C LEU A 327 -12.93 -28.65 -16.26
N THR A 328 -11.89 -29.42 -15.95
CA THR A 328 -11.29 -30.38 -16.89
C THR A 328 -12.29 -31.46 -17.32
N GLU A 329 -13.11 -31.99 -16.40
CA GLU A 329 -14.17 -32.94 -16.73
C GLU A 329 -15.25 -32.30 -17.62
N ARG A 330 -15.64 -31.05 -17.35
CA ARG A 330 -16.56 -30.29 -18.21
C ARG A 330 -16.02 -30.14 -19.64
N ILE A 331 -14.73 -29.82 -19.77
CA ILE A 331 -14.04 -29.69 -21.07
C ILE A 331 -14.05 -31.04 -21.81
N ALA A 332 -13.67 -32.12 -21.13
CA ALA A 332 -13.63 -33.47 -21.71
C ALA A 332 -15.03 -33.94 -22.15
N GLU A 333 -16.05 -33.79 -21.31
CA GLU A 333 -17.44 -34.12 -21.64
C GLU A 333 -17.92 -33.31 -22.84
N ARG A 334 -17.60 -32.02 -22.90
CA ARG A 334 -17.98 -31.19 -24.05
C ARG A 334 -17.33 -31.69 -25.35
N LYS A 335 -16.06 -32.10 -25.31
CA LYS A 335 -15.40 -32.69 -26.48
C LYS A 335 -16.05 -33.99 -26.91
N ILE A 336 -16.40 -34.87 -25.96
CA ILE A 336 -17.10 -36.12 -26.25
C ILE A 336 -18.44 -35.85 -26.94
N GLN A 337 -19.18 -34.83 -26.49
CA GLN A 337 -20.44 -34.42 -27.13
C GLN A 337 -20.25 -33.91 -28.56
N GLU A 338 -19.19 -33.13 -28.81
CA GLU A 338 -18.85 -32.68 -30.17
C GLU A 338 -18.50 -33.85 -31.09
N MET A 339 -17.68 -34.80 -30.62
CA MET A 339 -17.39 -36.03 -31.36
C MET A 339 -18.64 -36.88 -31.63
N ARG A 340 -19.71 -36.70 -30.85
CA ARG A 340 -21.04 -37.32 -31.06
C ARG A 340 -21.99 -36.46 -31.89
N GLY A 341 -21.50 -35.41 -32.54
CA GLY A 341 -22.25 -34.56 -33.47
C GLY A 341 -22.86 -33.29 -32.86
N LYS A 342 -22.65 -33.01 -31.57
CA LYS A 342 -23.13 -31.76 -30.94
C LYS A 342 -22.06 -30.66 -31.06
N ALA A 343 -22.08 -29.91 -32.17
CA ALA A 343 -21.16 -28.81 -32.42
C ALA A 343 -21.06 -27.82 -31.26
N TYR A 344 -19.86 -27.31 -30.98
CA TYR A 344 -19.64 -26.27 -29.97
C TYR A 344 -20.51 -25.03 -30.21
N PRO A 345 -20.95 -24.32 -29.15
CA PRO A 345 -21.45 -22.96 -29.29
C PRO A 345 -20.43 -22.11 -30.04
N LYS A 346 -20.92 -21.23 -30.92
CA LYS A 346 -20.05 -20.23 -31.54
C LYS A 346 -19.57 -19.29 -30.43
N PRO A 347 -18.24 -19.05 -30.31
CA PRO A 347 -17.74 -18.06 -29.37
C PRO A 347 -18.35 -16.70 -29.66
N VAL A 348 -18.53 -15.88 -28.61
CA VAL A 348 -18.93 -14.49 -28.77
C VAL A 348 -17.73 -13.74 -29.35
N THR A 349 -17.70 -13.59 -30.67
CA THR A 349 -16.80 -12.64 -31.33
C THR A 349 -17.44 -11.27 -31.27
N ALA A 350 -17.26 -10.57 -30.14
CA ALA A 350 -17.43 -9.13 -30.17
C ALA A 350 -16.44 -8.59 -31.22
N ALA A 351 -16.91 -7.78 -32.18
CA ALA A 351 -16.01 -6.89 -32.90
C ALA A 351 -15.25 -6.13 -31.83
N ILE A 352 -13.90 -6.13 -31.85
CA ILE A 352 -12.99 -5.56 -30.84
C ILE A 352 -13.80 -4.61 -29.95
N PRO A 353 -14.26 -5.03 -28.74
CA PRO A 353 -14.83 -4.07 -27.82
C PRO A 353 -13.81 -2.94 -27.79
N ALA A 354 -14.22 -1.75 -28.24
CA ALA A 354 -13.29 -0.64 -28.45
C ALA A 354 -12.48 -0.54 -27.16
N LEU A 355 -11.20 -0.92 -27.20
CA LEU A 355 -10.35 -0.99 -26.02
C LEU A 355 -10.57 0.32 -25.29
N ASP A 356 -11.18 0.25 -24.11
CA ASP A 356 -11.60 1.47 -23.45
C ASP A 356 -10.31 2.21 -23.06
N PRO A 357 -10.06 3.40 -23.63
CA PRO A 357 -8.85 4.13 -23.27
C PRO A 357 -8.79 4.38 -21.76
N LEU A 358 -9.93 4.49 -21.08
CA LEU A 358 -10.03 4.66 -19.64
C LEU A 358 -9.44 3.48 -18.86
N GLU A 359 -9.52 2.25 -19.40
CA GLU A 359 -8.91 1.09 -18.76
C GLU A 359 -7.42 0.95 -19.13
N VAL A 360 -7.08 1.21 -20.39
CA VAL A 360 -5.73 0.96 -20.92
C VAL A 360 -4.68 1.88 -20.28
N ILE A 361 -5.04 3.12 -19.94
CA ILE A 361 -4.13 4.07 -19.28
C ILE A 361 -3.67 3.64 -17.88
N HIS A 362 -4.31 2.62 -17.30
CA HIS A 362 -3.97 2.08 -15.97
C HIS A 362 -3.21 0.75 -15.99
N ARG A 363 -2.87 0.24 -17.18
CA ARG A 363 -2.19 -1.05 -17.37
C ARG A 363 -0.69 -1.00 -17.06
N SER A 364 -0.13 -2.14 -16.69
CA SER A 364 1.32 -2.33 -16.49
C SER A 364 2.06 -2.34 -17.84
N GLU A 365 3.39 -2.25 -17.80
CA GLU A 365 4.18 -2.31 -19.04
C GLU A 365 3.99 -3.65 -19.78
N GLY A 366 4.00 -4.78 -19.06
CA GLY A 366 3.81 -6.11 -19.65
C GLY A 366 2.46 -6.25 -20.35
N GLU A 367 1.39 -5.70 -19.75
CA GLU A 367 0.05 -5.68 -20.37
C GLU A 367 0.02 -4.79 -21.64
N LEU A 368 0.60 -3.59 -21.58
CA LEU A 368 0.70 -2.69 -22.72
C LEU A 368 1.55 -3.30 -23.85
N GLU A 369 2.62 -4.01 -23.52
CA GLU A 369 3.49 -4.69 -24.47
C GLU A 369 2.75 -5.83 -25.20
N LYS A 370 1.91 -6.59 -24.48
CA LYS A 370 1.04 -7.60 -25.11
C LYS A 370 0.05 -6.97 -26.08
N LEU A 371 -0.59 -5.87 -25.69
CA LEU A 371 -1.47 -5.11 -26.59
C LEU A 371 -0.69 -4.61 -27.81
N PHE A 372 0.48 -4.00 -27.61
CA PHE A 372 1.32 -3.49 -28.69
C PHE A 372 1.71 -4.59 -29.67
N ARG A 373 2.11 -5.77 -29.21
CA ARG A 373 2.48 -6.89 -30.10
C ARG A 373 1.29 -7.44 -30.89
N ARG A 374 0.14 -7.59 -30.23
CA ARG A 374 -1.00 -8.36 -30.76
C ARG A 374 -1.97 -7.51 -31.60
N LEU A 375 -2.00 -6.19 -31.40
CA LEU A 375 -2.94 -5.32 -32.10
C LEU A 375 -2.38 -4.75 -33.42
N PRO A 376 -3.22 -4.60 -34.45
CA PRO A 376 -2.85 -3.90 -35.67
C PRO A 376 -2.77 -2.38 -35.45
N THR A 377 -2.13 -1.69 -36.40
CA THR A 377 -2.01 -0.23 -36.41
C THR A 377 -2.98 0.37 -37.44
N LEU A 378 -3.76 1.37 -37.03
CA LEU A 378 -4.58 2.21 -37.92
C LEU A 378 -3.71 3.21 -38.70
N PRO A 379 -4.20 3.78 -39.81
CA PRO A 379 -3.44 4.73 -40.63
C PRO A 379 -2.95 5.96 -39.86
N ILE A 380 -1.75 6.45 -40.21
CA ILE A 380 -1.11 7.60 -39.53
C ILE A 380 -1.97 8.87 -39.52
N GLU A 381 -2.87 9.08 -40.49
CA GLU A 381 -3.76 10.24 -40.54
C GLU A 381 -4.62 10.38 -39.29
N ARG A 382 -4.97 9.27 -38.64
CA ARG A 382 -5.83 9.22 -37.44
C ARG A 382 -5.14 9.78 -36.19
N ILE A 383 -3.81 9.85 -36.17
CA ILE A 383 -3.05 10.38 -35.03
C ILE A 383 -3.04 11.91 -34.99
N VAL A 384 -3.38 12.58 -36.09
CA VAL A 384 -3.34 14.05 -36.19
C VAL A 384 -4.43 14.66 -35.31
N ASN A 385 -4.08 15.71 -34.56
CA ASN A 385 -5.00 16.42 -33.69
C ASN A 385 -5.96 17.30 -34.49
N GLY A 386 -7.26 17.21 -34.18
CA GLY A 386 -8.28 18.12 -34.71
C GLY A 386 -8.33 19.47 -33.98
N GLY A 387 -7.81 19.54 -32.74
CA GLY A 387 -7.85 20.73 -31.91
C GLY A 387 -9.23 21.02 -31.30
N GLY A 388 -9.39 22.23 -30.75
CA GLY A 388 -10.63 22.68 -30.12
C GLY A 388 -10.65 22.57 -28.60
N ALA A 389 -11.74 23.04 -27.99
CA ALA A 389 -11.95 22.98 -26.54
C ALA A 389 -12.26 21.53 -26.09
N PRO A 390 -11.85 21.13 -24.88
CA PRO A 390 -12.16 19.81 -24.35
C PRO A 390 -13.68 19.63 -24.21
N LYS A 391 -14.18 18.47 -24.60
CA LYS A 391 -15.57 18.06 -24.38
C LYS A 391 -15.65 17.35 -23.04
N ILE A 392 -16.39 17.92 -22.10
CA ILE A 392 -16.55 17.37 -20.76
C ILE A 392 -17.95 16.78 -20.64
N ASP A 393 -18.03 15.47 -20.44
CA ASP A 393 -19.28 14.77 -20.13
C ASP A 393 -19.37 14.53 -18.62
N ILE A 394 -20.24 15.30 -17.98
CA ILE A 394 -20.47 15.27 -16.53
C ILE A 394 -21.14 13.95 -16.10
N ALA A 395 -22.03 13.38 -16.94
CA ALA A 395 -22.80 12.20 -16.58
C ALA A 395 -21.92 10.94 -16.54
N SER A 396 -21.04 10.78 -17.53
CA SER A 396 -20.07 9.69 -17.57
C SER A 396 -18.77 9.99 -16.82
N ARG A 397 -18.57 11.24 -16.37
CA ARG A 397 -17.31 11.74 -15.77
C ARG A 397 -16.09 11.50 -16.66
N THR A 398 -16.26 11.74 -17.97
CA THR A 398 -15.21 11.59 -18.97
C THR A 398 -14.91 12.91 -19.67
N ILE A 399 -13.65 13.05 -20.10
CA ILE A 399 -13.14 14.20 -20.84
C ILE A 399 -12.60 13.66 -22.16
N SER A 400 -13.00 14.30 -23.26
CA SER A 400 -12.42 14.09 -24.57
C SER A 400 -11.70 15.35 -25.02
N ASN A 401 -10.39 15.27 -25.18
CA ASN A 401 -9.51 16.37 -25.53
C ASN A 401 -8.69 16.03 -26.78
N ASP A 402 -8.99 16.70 -27.89
CA ASP A 402 -8.28 16.51 -29.17
C ASP A 402 -7.24 17.62 -29.44
N ALA A 403 -6.96 18.48 -28.45
CA ALA A 403 -5.88 19.46 -28.56
C ALA A 403 -4.49 18.81 -28.47
N TYR A 404 -4.38 17.68 -27.76
CA TYR A 404 -3.16 16.90 -27.60
C TYR A 404 -3.47 15.45 -27.24
N TRP A 405 -2.51 14.56 -27.47
CA TRP A 405 -2.47 13.21 -26.91
C TRP A 405 -1.87 13.25 -25.53
N LYS A 406 -2.63 12.82 -24.53
CA LYS A 406 -2.17 12.77 -23.14
C LYS A 406 -1.44 11.46 -22.86
N GLY A 407 -0.22 11.56 -22.36
CA GLY A 407 0.65 10.41 -22.10
C GLY A 407 0.56 9.86 -20.68
N PHE A 408 0.59 8.53 -20.58
CA PHE A 408 0.51 7.79 -19.31
C PHE A 408 1.67 6.80 -19.21
N PHE A 409 2.49 6.95 -18.17
CA PHE A 409 3.53 5.99 -17.86
C PHE A 409 2.91 4.69 -17.32
N PRO A 410 3.45 3.51 -17.71
CA PRO A 410 2.93 2.22 -17.28
C PRO A 410 2.87 2.13 -15.75
N LYS A 411 1.81 1.50 -15.24
CA LYS A 411 1.66 1.27 -13.81
C LYS A 411 2.80 0.39 -13.29
N GLY A 412 3.31 0.73 -12.10
CA GLY A 412 4.38 -0.01 -11.42
C GLY A 412 5.80 0.29 -11.90
N HIS A 413 5.95 0.97 -13.04
CA HIS A 413 7.26 1.31 -13.59
C HIS A 413 7.96 2.40 -12.75
N ILE A 414 9.29 2.34 -12.65
CA ILE A 414 10.10 3.30 -11.88
C ILE A 414 9.84 4.75 -12.30
N LEU A 415 9.60 4.99 -13.60
CA LEU A 415 9.25 6.31 -14.11
C LEU A 415 7.88 6.79 -13.63
N ASN A 416 6.90 5.91 -13.41
CA ASN A 416 5.63 6.29 -12.82
C ASN A 416 5.79 6.66 -11.34
N ALA A 417 6.62 5.92 -10.59
CA ALA A 417 6.94 6.25 -9.20
C ALA A 417 7.72 7.57 -9.09
N MET A 418 8.73 7.78 -9.95
CA MET A 418 9.47 9.02 -10.04
C MET A 418 8.56 10.17 -10.46
N SER A 419 7.80 10.03 -11.55
CA SER A 419 6.92 11.07 -12.06
C SER A 419 5.77 11.38 -11.09
N SER A 420 5.31 10.41 -10.29
CA SER A 420 4.38 10.67 -9.21
C SER A 420 5.03 11.45 -8.07
N ALA A 421 6.30 11.18 -7.75
CA ALA A 421 7.06 11.87 -6.71
C ALA A 421 7.49 13.29 -7.09
N ILE A 422 7.77 13.56 -8.37
CA ILE A 422 8.07 14.90 -8.91
C ILE A 422 6.87 15.57 -9.60
N PHE A 423 5.73 14.88 -9.59
CA PHE A 423 4.46 15.28 -10.19
C PHE A 423 4.52 15.71 -11.66
N THR A 424 5.00 14.85 -12.56
CA THR A 424 5.12 15.17 -13.99
C THR A 424 4.46 14.12 -14.88
N GLY A 425 3.93 14.57 -16.01
CA GLY A 425 3.41 13.73 -17.09
C GLY A 425 3.91 14.28 -18.44
N PHE A 426 3.44 13.69 -19.55
CA PHE A 426 3.78 14.20 -20.88
C PHE A 426 2.56 14.28 -21.79
N LYS A 427 2.65 15.12 -22.80
CA LYS A 427 1.66 15.32 -23.86
C LYS A 427 2.36 15.39 -25.21
N LYS A 428 1.69 14.92 -26.26
CA LYS A 428 2.18 15.02 -27.64
C LYS A 428 1.12 15.66 -28.52
N THR A 429 1.52 16.62 -29.35
CA THR A 429 0.66 17.18 -30.39
C THR A 429 1.18 16.75 -31.76
N PHE A 430 0.27 16.43 -32.67
CA PHE A 430 0.59 15.98 -34.02
C PHE A 430 -0.20 16.79 -35.05
N GLY A 431 0.50 17.22 -36.08
CA GLY A 431 -0.02 18.01 -37.19
C GLY A 431 0.48 17.48 -38.53
N LYS A 432 0.00 18.11 -39.60
CA LYS A 432 0.44 17.84 -40.96
C LYS A 432 0.84 19.15 -41.65
N LEU A 433 2.09 19.22 -42.11
CA LEU A 433 2.62 20.35 -42.86
C LEU A 433 2.94 19.89 -44.30
N GLY A 434 2.06 20.23 -45.24
CA GLY A 434 2.13 19.70 -46.60
C GLY A 434 1.97 18.17 -46.62
N ASN A 435 2.99 17.45 -47.09
CA ASN A 435 3.02 15.98 -47.13
C ASN A 435 3.76 15.35 -45.93
N ARG A 436 4.22 16.12 -44.94
CA ARG A 436 4.98 15.61 -43.79
C ARG A 436 4.14 15.68 -42.52
N TYR A 437 4.21 14.63 -41.71
CA TYR A 437 3.62 14.62 -40.37
C TYR A 437 4.66 15.14 -39.36
N THR A 438 4.24 16.09 -38.55
CA THR A 438 5.08 16.76 -37.56
C THR A 438 4.42 16.66 -36.18
N GLY A 439 5.22 16.82 -35.13
CA GLY A 439 4.67 16.87 -33.79
C GLY A 439 5.55 17.61 -32.80
N ILE A 440 5.02 17.75 -31.59
CA ILE A 440 5.73 18.30 -30.44
C ILE A 440 5.48 17.37 -29.26
N THR A 441 6.53 16.92 -28.60
CA THR A 441 6.47 16.26 -27.30
C THR A 441 6.82 17.25 -26.21
N SER A 442 5.98 17.32 -25.18
CA SER A 442 6.15 18.24 -24.06
C SER A 442 5.78 17.57 -22.75
N ASP A 443 6.33 18.03 -21.64
CA ASP A 443 5.82 17.69 -20.32
C ASP A 443 4.47 18.41 -20.06
N THR A 444 3.72 17.98 -19.04
CA THR A 444 2.42 18.58 -18.72
C THR A 444 2.52 20.10 -18.53
N ASP A 445 3.63 20.56 -17.94
CA ASP A 445 3.91 21.96 -17.58
C ASP A 445 4.50 22.82 -18.70
N GLY A 446 4.81 22.25 -19.86
CA GLY A 446 5.38 22.99 -20.99
C GLY A 446 6.83 23.43 -20.82
N ARG A 447 7.55 22.89 -19.83
CA ARG A 447 8.98 23.18 -19.57
C ARG A 447 9.88 22.54 -20.63
N ILE A 448 9.53 21.33 -21.05
CA ILE A 448 10.20 20.58 -22.11
C ILE A 448 9.38 20.75 -23.38
N THR A 449 10.03 21.16 -24.46
CA THR A 449 9.45 21.18 -25.80
C THR A 449 10.45 20.55 -26.74
N ALA A 450 10.09 19.40 -27.32
CA ALA A 450 10.88 18.71 -28.32
C ALA A 450 10.02 18.57 -29.58
N HIS A 451 10.57 18.91 -30.75
CA HIS A 451 9.91 18.78 -32.03
C HIS A 451 10.18 17.40 -32.62
N ASN A 452 9.20 16.89 -33.34
CA ASN A 452 9.20 15.52 -33.82
C ASN A 452 8.80 15.46 -35.30
N SER A 453 9.35 14.47 -36.01
CA SER A 453 8.84 14.02 -37.31
C SER A 453 8.21 12.64 -37.19
N LEU A 454 7.15 12.37 -37.97
CA LEU A 454 6.46 11.10 -37.98
C LEU A 454 6.41 10.50 -39.39
N GLU A 455 6.61 9.18 -39.48
CA GLU A 455 6.52 8.42 -40.73
C GLU A 455 5.84 7.06 -40.52
N GLU A 456 4.98 6.65 -41.44
CA GLU A 456 4.43 5.29 -41.45
C GLU A 456 5.48 4.32 -42.02
N ILE A 457 5.76 3.24 -41.29
CA ILE A 457 6.74 2.22 -41.66
C ILE A 457 6.08 0.85 -41.72
N THR A 458 6.54 0.02 -42.67
CA THR A 458 6.16 -1.39 -42.75
C THR A 458 7.39 -2.25 -42.54
N VAL A 459 7.27 -3.22 -41.64
CA VAL A 459 8.32 -4.19 -41.31
C VAL A 459 7.87 -5.54 -41.86
N ASP A 460 8.57 -6.07 -42.86
CA ASP A 460 8.19 -7.33 -43.52
C ASP A 460 8.71 -8.58 -42.78
N ARG A 461 9.79 -8.43 -42.02
CA ARG A 461 10.45 -9.49 -41.23
C ARG A 461 10.87 -8.93 -39.89
N LYS A 462 10.97 -9.78 -38.87
CA LYS A 462 11.40 -9.36 -37.53
C LYS A 462 12.70 -8.55 -37.60
N THR A 463 12.67 -7.31 -37.14
CA THR A 463 13.79 -6.36 -37.20
C THR A 463 13.97 -5.74 -35.82
N GLY A 464 15.09 -6.02 -35.16
CA GLY A 464 15.28 -5.68 -33.76
C GLY A 464 14.21 -6.31 -32.86
N THR A 465 13.46 -5.48 -32.14
CA THR A 465 12.31 -5.89 -31.30
C THR A 465 10.95 -5.72 -31.99
N LEU A 466 10.93 -5.36 -33.28
CA LEU A 466 9.69 -5.19 -34.05
C LEU A 466 9.34 -6.46 -34.83
N GLU A 467 8.13 -6.96 -34.60
CA GLU A 467 7.51 -8.02 -35.38
C GLU A 467 7.04 -7.52 -36.76
N PRO A 468 6.81 -8.41 -37.74
CA PRO A 468 6.23 -8.01 -39.02
C PRO A 468 4.89 -7.28 -38.83
N GLY A 469 4.76 -6.10 -39.42
CA GLY A 469 3.57 -5.25 -39.25
C GLY A 469 3.79 -3.80 -39.68
N ARG A 470 2.73 -3.00 -39.55
CA ARG A 470 2.75 -1.55 -39.78
C ARG A 470 2.91 -0.80 -38.45
N TYR A 471 3.70 0.26 -38.46
CA TYR A 471 3.95 1.10 -37.29
C TYR A 471 4.10 2.57 -37.71
N ILE A 472 4.04 3.48 -36.73
CA ILE A 472 4.36 4.90 -36.91
C ILE A 472 5.68 5.17 -36.18
N LEU A 473 6.71 5.59 -36.90
CA LEU A 473 8.01 5.95 -36.34
C LEU A 473 8.04 7.46 -36.07
N LEU A 474 8.37 7.82 -34.83
CA LEU A 474 8.51 9.20 -34.38
C LEU A 474 9.98 9.47 -34.01
N LYS A 475 10.58 10.50 -34.63
CA LYS A 475 11.97 10.92 -34.39
C LYS A 475 12.03 12.32 -33.82
N TYR A 476 12.80 12.53 -32.76
CA TYR A 476 13.04 13.85 -32.17
C TYR A 476 14.08 14.62 -32.99
N LEU A 477 13.88 15.93 -33.16
CA LEU A 477 14.66 16.77 -34.07
C LEU A 477 15.78 17.55 -33.35
N GLU A 478 15.64 17.81 -32.05
CA GLU A 478 16.66 18.51 -31.28
C GLU A 478 17.86 17.62 -30.96
N PRO A 479 19.10 18.17 -31.02
CA PRO A 479 20.32 17.40 -30.74
C PRO A 479 20.34 16.69 -29.39
N GLN A 480 19.78 17.31 -28.34
CA GLN A 480 19.73 16.72 -26.99
C GLN A 480 18.80 15.50 -26.89
N TRP A 481 17.86 15.34 -27.82
CA TRP A 481 16.88 14.26 -27.87
C TRP A 481 17.09 13.31 -29.05
N ALA A 482 18.07 13.59 -29.92
CA ALA A 482 18.34 12.84 -31.15
C ALA A 482 18.69 11.35 -30.92
N GLY A 483 19.11 11.00 -29.71
CA GLY A 483 19.34 9.60 -29.30
C GLY A 483 18.06 8.81 -29.01
N PHE A 484 16.88 9.44 -29.00
CA PHE A 484 15.61 8.76 -28.73
C PHE A 484 14.74 8.68 -29.99
N TYR A 485 13.91 7.65 -30.06
CA TYR A 485 12.79 7.57 -31.01
C TYR A 485 11.65 6.75 -30.41
N ASP A 486 10.43 6.98 -30.90
CA ASP A 486 9.27 6.21 -30.48
C ASP A 486 8.73 5.39 -31.66
N ILE A 487 8.21 4.19 -31.38
CA ILE A 487 7.40 3.41 -32.31
C ILE A 487 5.98 3.37 -31.76
N LEU A 488 5.01 3.87 -32.52
CA LEU A 488 3.62 4.02 -32.12
C LEU A 488 2.70 3.10 -32.92
N LYS A 489 1.65 2.61 -32.27
CA LYS A 489 0.48 2.01 -32.88
C LYS A 489 -0.77 2.81 -32.53
N GLN A 490 -1.43 3.37 -33.54
CA GLN A 490 -2.80 3.86 -33.40
C GLN A 490 -3.73 2.66 -33.27
N VAL A 491 -4.31 2.44 -32.09
CA VAL A 491 -5.11 1.26 -31.77
C VAL A 491 -6.61 1.53 -31.97
N SER A 492 -7.08 2.72 -31.59
CA SER A 492 -8.44 3.20 -31.81
C SER A 492 -8.42 4.71 -32.10
N GLU A 493 -9.57 5.37 -32.28
CA GLU A 493 -9.63 6.84 -32.46
C GLU A 493 -9.02 7.61 -31.28
N ASP A 494 -9.20 7.07 -30.07
CA ASP A 494 -8.83 7.74 -28.80
C ASP A 494 -7.65 7.09 -28.09
N LEU A 495 -7.02 6.04 -28.65
CA LEU A 495 -5.93 5.29 -28.01
C LEU A 495 -4.73 5.05 -28.93
N VAL A 496 -3.55 5.40 -28.43
CA VAL A 496 -2.25 5.06 -29.00
C VAL A 496 -1.44 4.28 -27.98
N ILE A 497 -0.74 3.24 -28.42
CA ILE A 497 0.27 2.55 -27.59
C ILE A 497 1.63 2.77 -28.25
N GLY A 498 2.62 3.20 -27.47
CA GLY A 498 3.96 3.53 -27.94
C GLY A 498 5.05 2.76 -27.20
N ARG A 499 6.17 2.52 -27.89
CA ARG A 499 7.43 2.06 -27.31
C ARG A 499 8.48 3.15 -27.45
N VAL A 500 9.23 3.44 -26.38
CA VAL A 500 10.38 4.35 -26.41
C VAL A 500 11.67 3.56 -26.63
N TYR A 501 12.54 4.07 -27.47
CA TYR A 501 13.85 3.49 -27.77
C TYR A 501 14.99 4.49 -27.57
N LEU A 502 16.13 3.97 -27.14
CA LEU A 502 17.41 4.69 -27.09
C LEU A 502 18.39 4.12 -28.13
N GLY A 503 19.01 4.98 -28.93
CA GLY A 503 19.91 4.63 -30.02
C GLY A 503 19.30 4.86 -31.40
N GLU A 504 19.93 4.34 -32.45
CA GLU A 504 19.49 4.55 -33.83
C GLU A 504 18.44 3.52 -34.26
N TYR A 505 17.35 3.99 -34.89
CA TYR A 505 16.39 3.12 -35.55
C TYR A 505 17.05 2.36 -36.73
N PRO A 506 16.80 1.05 -36.91
CA PRO A 506 15.84 0.20 -36.17
C PRO A 506 16.45 -0.61 -35.01
N ASN A 507 17.71 -0.34 -34.63
CA ASN A 507 18.49 -1.18 -33.72
C ASN A 507 18.58 -0.64 -32.28
N GLY A 508 17.84 0.41 -31.96
CA GLY A 508 17.80 0.97 -30.60
C GLY A 508 17.36 -0.04 -29.53
N ILE A 509 17.78 0.23 -28.30
CA ILE A 509 17.40 -0.53 -27.11
C ILE A 509 16.01 -0.05 -26.67
N ARG A 510 15.05 -0.98 -26.55
CA ARG A 510 13.70 -0.68 -26.04
C ARG A 510 13.80 -0.30 -24.56
N MET A 511 13.27 0.87 -24.22
CA MET A 511 13.29 1.39 -22.86
C MET A 511 12.03 0.98 -22.09
N PHE A 512 10.84 1.35 -22.59
CA PHE A 512 9.54 1.00 -21.99
C PHE A 512 8.39 1.15 -22.99
N THR A 513 7.21 0.64 -22.63
CA THR A 513 5.94 0.78 -23.38
C THR A 513 4.98 1.71 -22.62
N PHE A 514 4.28 2.61 -23.32
CA PHE A 514 3.36 3.59 -22.75
C PHE A 514 2.04 3.67 -23.53
N ALA A 515 1.01 4.24 -22.90
CA ALA A 515 -0.26 4.57 -23.55
C ALA A 515 -0.41 6.08 -23.70
N MET A 516 -1.08 6.50 -24.77
CA MET A 516 -1.60 7.86 -24.89
C MET A 516 -3.08 7.82 -25.22
N SER A 517 -3.83 8.75 -24.63
CA SER A 517 -5.26 8.85 -24.84
C SER A 517 -5.72 10.28 -25.11
N ARG A 518 -6.77 10.41 -25.90
CA ARG A 518 -7.59 11.64 -26.02
C ARG A 518 -8.82 11.61 -25.12
N ARG A 519 -9.16 10.44 -24.57
CA ARG A 519 -10.28 10.23 -23.69
C ARG A 519 -9.80 9.74 -22.32
N HIS A 520 -10.10 10.49 -21.27
CA HIS A 520 -9.67 10.18 -19.90
C HIS A 520 -10.75 10.52 -18.88
N GLY A 521 -10.63 9.99 -17.68
CA GLY A 521 -11.58 10.24 -16.61
C GLY A 521 -11.30 11.56 -15.89
N PHE A 522 -12.22 11.95 -15.01
CA PHE A 522 -11.99 13.12 -14.15
C PHE A 522 -10.83 12.90 -13.18
N ALA A 523 -10.54 11.64 -12.84
CA ALA A 523 -9.37 11.25 -12.06
C ALA A 523 -8.04 11.61 -12.75
N GLU A 524 -8.05 11.88 -14.05
CA GLU A 524 -6.87 12.29 -14.81
C GLU A 524 -7.02 13.71 -15.37
N MET A 525 -7.88 14.56 -14.80
CA MET A 525 -8.12 15.92 -15.30
C MET A 525 -6.87 16.81 -15.21
N THR A 526 -6.71 17.75 -16.15
CA THR A 526 -5.70 18.82 -16.08
C THR A 526 -6.27 20.11 -15.47
N VAL A 527 -5.40 21.06 -15.08
CA VAL A 527 -5.83 22.37 -14.57
C VAL A 527 -6.66 23.15 -15.59
N ASP A 528 -6.31 23.07 -16.87
CA ASP A 528 -7.08 23.72 -17.95
C ASP A 528 -8.49 23.14 -18.08
N GLU A 529 -8.61 21.80 -18.00
CA GLU A 529 -9.89 21.09 -18.05
C GLU A 529 -10.74 21.36 -16.81
N HIS A 530 -10.12 21.44 -15.62
CA HIS A 530 -10.79 21.87 -14.39
C HIS A 530 -11.29 23.31 -14.49
N THR A 531 -10.46 24.21 -15.01
CA THR A 531 -10.82 25.63 -15.18
C THR A 531 -12.01 25.78 -16.12
N ALA A 532 -12.05 25.01 -17.21
CA ALA A 532 -13.20 24.96 -18.11
C ALA A 532 -14.47 24.47 -17.39
N LEU A 533 -14.35 23.41 -16.56
CA LEU A 533 -15.44 22.89 -15.74
C LEU A 533 -15.95 23.91 -14.71
N PHE A 534 -15.03 24.57 -14.00
CA PHE A 534 -15.32 25.55 -12.95
C PHE A 534 -15.96 26.83 -13.50
N SER A 535 -15.55 27.26 -14.70
CA SER A 535 -16.09 28.47 -15.34
C SER A 535 -17.55 28.31 -15.78
N GLY A 536 -17.98 27.09 -16.13
CA GLY A 536 -19.37 26.78 -16.48
C GLY A 536 -20.28 26.46 -15.29
N ALA A 537 -19.72 26.40 -14.06
CA ALA A 537 -20.42 26.00 -12.84
C ALA A 537 -21.16 27.17 -12.17
N SER A 538 -22.15 26.86 -11.32
CA SER A 538 -22.99 27.82 -10.60
C SER A 538 -22.70 27.83 -9.09
N ALA A 539 -23.20 28.81 -8.33
CA ALA A 539 -23.06 28.78 -6.87
C ALA A 539 -23.97 27.70 -6.26
N PRO A 540 -23.50 26.82 -5.37
CA PRO A 540 -24.34 25.85 -4.70
C PRO A 540 -25.22 26.50 -3.62
N SER A 541 -26.44 25.99 -3.41
CA SER A 541 -27.28 26.35 -2.27
C SER A 541 -26.91 25.54 -1.01
N LYS A 542 -27.40 26.00 0.16
CA LYS A 542 -27.22 25.29 1.45
C LYS A 542 -27.74 23.86 1.42
N GLN A 543 -28.90 23.62 0.79
CA GLN A 543 -29.48 22.29 0.68
C GLN A 543 -28.65 21.38 -0.24
N GLU A 544 -28.06 21.93 -1.30
CA GLU A 544 -27.26 21.15 -2.26
C GLU A 544 -25.86 20.80 -1.74
N LEU A 545 -25.34 21.54 -0.76
CA LEU A 545 -24.08 21.22 -0.09
C LEU A 545 -24.25 20.11 0.95
N GLU A 546 -25.45 19.91 1.49
CA GLU A 546 -25.69 19.02 2.62
C GLU A 546 -25.21 17.59 2.35
N GLY A 547 -24.41 17.05 3.28
CA GLY A 547 -23.82 15.72 3.18
C GLY A 547 -22.30 15.73 3.21
N VAL A 548 -21.70 14.56 2.97
CA VAL A 548 -20.26 14.36 2.99
C VAL A 548 -19.73 14.24 1.57
N TRP A 549 -18.76 15.08 1.26
CA TRP A 549 -18.09 15.20 -0.01
C TRP A 549 -16.64 14.75 0.11
N GLN A 550 -16.12 14.18 -0.97
CA GLN A 550 -14.74 13.76 -1.11
C GLN A 550 -14.00 14.70 -2.03
N MET A 551 -12.91 15.27 -1.54
CA MET A 551 -12.05 16.21 -2.24
C MET A 551 -10.88 15.50 -2.89
N ASP A 552 -10.82 15.59 -4.22
CA ASP A 552 -9.77 15.01 -5.05
C ASP A 552 -9.07 16.13 -5.83
N VAL A 553 -7.75 16.30 -5.62
CA VAL A 553 -6.93 17.44 -6.10
C VAL A 553 -6.25 17.14 -7.43
N VAL A 554 -6.30 18.10 -8.35
CA VAL A 554 -5.68 18.09 -9.68
C VAL A 554 -4.15 18.13 -9.57
N SER A 555 -3.48 17.15 -10.19
CA SER A 555 -2.03 17.02 -10.19
C SER A 555 -1.45 16.81 -11.59
N ASN A 556 -0.22 17.27 -11.79
CA ASN A 556 0.51 17.22 -13.06
C ASN A 556 1.03 15.83 -13.44
N ASN A 557 1.02 14.87 -12.51
CA ASN A 557 1.25 13.45 -12.81
C ASN A 557 0.04 12.77 -13.46
N ASN A 558 -1.00 13.53 -13.82
CA ASN A 558 -2.21 13.06 -14.44
C ASN A 558 -3.05 12.13 -13.56
N ARG A 559 -2.96 12.23 -12.23
CA ARG A 559 -3.83 11.52 -11.27
C ARG A 559 -4.30 12.44 -10.15
N LEU A 560 -5.60 12.43 -9.89
CA LEU A 560 -6.16 13.13 -8.74
C LEU A 560 -5.66 12.45 -7.45
N ALA A 561 -5.14 13.26 -6.54
CA ALA A 561 -4.79 12.80 -5.20
C ALA A 561 -5.97 13.09 -4.27
N ARG A 562 -6.45 12.08 -3.54
CA ARG A 562 -7.46 12.30 -2.52
C ARG A 562 -6.86 13.17 -1.42
N ALA A 563 -7.47 14.33 -1.21
CA ALA A 563 -6.94 15.35 -0.34
C ALA A 563 -7.81 15.57 0.90
N ALA A 564 -9.13 15.41 0.85
CA ALA A 564 -9.96 15.58 2.04
C ALA A 564 -11.34 14.89 1.96
N LEU A 565 -12.03 14.81 3.10
CA LEU A 565 -13.50 14.76 3.13
C LEU A 565 -14.05 16.07 3.70
N LEU A 566 -15.10 16.62 3.10
CA LEU A 566 -15.81 17.82 3.56
C LEU A 566 -17.25 17.45 3.93
N ALA A 567 -17.66 17.63 5.17
CA ALA A 567 -19.03 17.45 5.62
C ALA A 567 -19.71 18.80 5.80
N PHE A 568 -20.87 18.97 5.17
CA PHE A 568 -21.72 20.14 5.35
C PHE A 568 -23.04 19.71 6.01
N GLN A 569 -23.43 20.38 7.08
CA GLN A 569 -24.65 20.09 7.83
C GLN A 569 -25.50 21.35 7.99
N ASN A 570 -26.77 21.26 7.63
CA ASN A 570 -27.76 22.31 7.87
C ASN A 570 -28.29 22.16 9.31
N GLN A 571 -28.01 23.15 10.15
CA GLN A 571 -28.50 23.17 11.52
C GLN A 571 -29.96 23.66 11.60
N PRO A 572 -30.75 23.23 12.60
CA PRO A 572 -32.14 23.67 12.76
C PRO A 572 -32.33 25.18 12.92
N ASP A 573 -31.28 25.91 13.31
CA ASP A 573 -31.25 27.37 13.45
C ASP A 573 -30.98 28.11 12.11
N GLY A 574 -30.79 27.37 11.01
CA GLY A 574 -30.52 27.90 9.67
C GLY A 574 -29.03 28.15 9.38
N ARG A 575 -28.13 27.84 10.32
CA ARG A 575 -26.67 27.87 10.12
C ARG A 575 -26.22 26.66 9.27
N LEU A 576 -25.26 26.88 8.38
CA LEU A 576 -24.55 25.78 7.72
C LEU A 576 -23.24 25.57 8.46
N GLU A 577 -22.98 24.36 8.93
CA GLU A 577 -21.70 23.98 9.51
C GLU A 577 -20.89 23.20 8.48
N ALA A 578 -19.64 23.63 8.27
CA ALA A 578 -18.69 22.94 7.41
C ALA A 578 -17.59 22.32 8.27
N ARG A 579 -17.34 21.02 8.06
CA ARG A 579 -16.26 20.26 8.69
C ARG A 579 -15.38 19.71 7.61
N TYR A 580 -14.08 19.89 7.73
CA TYR A 580 -13.15 19.26 6.80
C TYR A 580 -12.33 18.19 7.50
N GLN A 581 -11.83 17.27 6.70
CA GLN A 581 -10.95 16.19 7.09
C GLN A 581 -9.81 16.12 6.07
N LEU A 582 -8.80 16.98 6.25
CA LEU A 582 -7.70 17.14 5.30
C LEU A 582 -6.67 16.03 5.48
N MET A 583 -6.27 15.38 4.38
CA MET A 583 -5.26 14.33 4.23
C MET A 583 -5.39 13.16 5.20
N GLY A 584 -6.56 13.03 5.83
CA GLY A 584 -6.74 12.10 6.92
C GLY A 584 -5.94 12.46 8.19
N ILE A 585 -5.67 13.73 8.47
CA ILE A 585 -4.79 14.14 9.58
C ILE A 585 -5.30 15.33 10.41
N MET A 586 -6.14 16.20 9.85
CA MET A 586 -6.64 17.41 10.52
C MET A 586 -8.16 17.54 10.35
N GLU A 587 -8.87 17.72 11.47
CA GLU A 587 -10.31 18.00 11.51
C GLU A 587 -10.50 19.42 12.07
N GLY A 588 -11.35 20.23 11.44
CA GLY A 588 -11.65 21.60 11.86
C GLY A 588 -13.05 22.03 11.48
N LEU A 589 -13.62 22.95 12.28
CA LEU A 589 -14.88 23.62 12.00
C LEU A 589 -14.59 24.92 11.25
N VAL A 590 -15.20 25.10 10.08
CA VAL A 590 -15.02 26.30 9.26
C VAL A 590 -16.32 27.10 9.26
N ILE A 591 -16.22 28.44 9.34
CA ILE A 591 -17.38 29.33 9.21
C ILE A 591 -17.60 29.63 7.73
N PRO A 592 -18.68 29.13 7.11
CA PRO A 592 -18.91 29.36 5.70
C PRO A 592 -19.49 30.75 5.41
N SER A 593 -19.13 31.33 4.27
CA SER A 593 -19.74 32.55 3.74
C SER A 593 -20.27 32.32 2.32
N PHE A 594 -21.53 32.71 2.08
CA PHE A 594 -22.15 32.66 0.75
C PHE A 594 -21.92 33.99 0.02
N VAL A 595 -21.21 33.94 -1.11
CA VAL A 595 -20.99 35.09 -2.00
C VAL A 595 -21.82 34.90 -3.28
N GLN A 596 -22.21 35.97 -3.97
CA GLN A 596 -23.17 35.91 -5.10
C GLN A 596 -22.79 34.92 -6.24
N GLN A 597 -21.51 34.58 -6.41
CA GLN A 597 -21.02 33.78 -7.55
C GLN A 597 -20.39 32.44 -7.16
N HIS A 598 -20.11 32.20 -5.88
CA HIS A 598 -19.49 30.96 -5.37
C HIS A 598 -19.72 30.81 -3.86
N PHE A 599 -19.55 29.59 -3.36
CA PHE A 599 -19.50 29.33 -1.92
C PHE A 599 -18.05 29.45 -1.43
N GLN A 600 -17.83 30.16 -0.32
CA GLN A 600 -16.49 30.43 0.21
C GLN A 600 -16.30 29.80 1.59
N LEU A 601 -15.21 29.03 1.75
CA LEU A 601 -14.71 28.57 3.04
C LEU A 601 -13.53 29.45 3.48
N ASN A 602 -13.61 29.98 4.70
CA ASN A 602 -12.52 30.75 5.31
C ASN A 602 -11.84 29.88 6.37
N ASP A 603 -10.73 29.24 6.00
CA ASP A 603 -9.97 28.34 6.88
C ASP A 603 -8.89 29.09 7.70
N PHE A 604 -8.18 28.40 8.61
CA PHE A 604 -7.09 28.94 9.45
C PHE A 604 -5.83 29.38 8.67
N THR A 605 -5.83 29.29 7.34
CA THR A 605 -4.68 29.60 6.47
C THR A 605 -4.93 30.88 5.64
N PRO A 606 -3.91 31.56 5.08
CA PRO A 606 -4.07 32.77 4.26
C PRO A 606 -4.65 32.51 2.85
N PHE A 607 -5.37 31.41 2.67
CA PHE A 607 -5.91 30.98 1.39
C PHE A 607 -7.44 30.99 1.42
N HIS A 608 -8.04 31.36 0.30
CA HIS A 608 -9.48 31.42 0.13
C HIS A 608 -9.96 30.29 -0.77
N ASP A 609 -10.99 29.58 -0.31
CA ASP A 609 -11.57 28.49 -1.05
C ASP A 609 -12.81 28.93 -1.81
N GLU A 610 -12.90 28.62 -3.10
CA GLU A 610 -14.06 28.91 -3.93
C GLU A 610 -14.67 27.62 -4.47
N ILE A 611 -15.92 27.31 -4.09
CA ILE A 611 -16.64 26.11 -4.51
C ILE A 611 -17.83 26.47 -5.39
N ARG A 612 -17.97 25.76 -6.52
CA ARG A 612 -19.07 25.89 -7.48
C ARG A 612 -19.72 24.54 -7.79
N LYS A 613 -21.03 24.54 -7.96
CA LYS A 613 -21.84 23.40 -8.36
C LYS A 613 -21.73 23.13 -9.86
N VAL A 614 -21.28 21.92 -10.19
CA VAL A 614 -21.26 21.39 -11.56
C VAL A 614 -22.51 20.54 -11.81
N SER A 615 -22.86 19.67 -10.87
CA SER A 615 -24.11 18.87 -10.87
C SER A 615 -24.51 18.52 -9.44
N ASP A 616 -25.62 17.79 -9.27
CA ASP A 616 -26.07 17.32 -7.94
C ASP A 616 -25.07 16.35 -7.28
N THR A 617 -24.14 15.78 -8.05
CA THR A 617 -23.16 14.80 -7.56
C THR A 617 -21.72 15.22 -7.84
N LEU A 618 -21.49 16.50 -8.14
CA LEU A 618 -20.17 17.02 -8.45
C LEU A 618 -20.09 18.54 -8.18
N LEU A 619 -19.11 18.95 -7.38
CA LEU A 619 -18.69 20.34 -7.26
C LEU A 619 -17.26 20.48 -7.77
N ALA A 620 -16.92 21.67 -8.25
CA ALA A 620 -15.56 22.05 -8.60
C ALA A 620 -15.12 23.14 -7.65
N GLY A 621 -13.91 23.01 -7.10
CA GLY A 621 -13.35 23.99 -6.19
C GLY A 621 -11.94 24.40 -6.56
N ARG A 622 -11.54 25.58 -6.12
CA ARG A 622 -10.18 26.08 -6.21
C ARG A 622 -9.79 26.79 -4.93
N TYR A 623 -8.57 26.55 -4.50
CA TYR A 623 -7.94 27.14 -3.33
C TYR A 623 -6.92 28.17 -3.81
N VAL A 624 -7.05 29.45 -3.50
CA VAL A 624 -6.16 30.51 -4.04
C VAL A 624 -5.59 31.37 -2.91
N SER A 625 -4.30 31.71 -2.98
CA SER A 625 -3.63 32.59 -2.01
C SER A 625 -3.57 34.04 -2.46
N ASP A 626 -3.30 34.94 -1.50
CA ASP A 626 -2.72 36.25 -1.81
C ASP A 626 -1.34 36.11 -2.49
N PRO A 627 -0.87 37.11 -3.26
CA PRO A 627 0.43 37.08 -3.92
C PRO A 627 1.58 36.96 -2.90
N LEU A 628 2.34 35.87 -2.94
CA LEU A 628 3.48 35.66 -2.03
C LEU A 628 4.77 36.26 -2.62
N PRO A 629 5.49 37.15 -1.90
CA PRO A 629 6.64 37.87 -2.44
C PRO A 629 7.87 37.02 -2.84
N ASP A 630 7.98 35.78 -2.34
CA ASP A 630 9.16 34.91 -2.54
C ASP A 630 8.85 33.53 -3.15
N PHE A 631 7.58 33.24 -3.45
CA PHE A 631 7.18 31.88 -3.87
C PHE A 631 7.46 31.62 -5.36
N SER A 632 7.49 32.66 -6.19
CA SER A 632 7.77 32.56 -7.63
C SER A 632 9.21 32.16 -7.94
N SER A 633 10.16 32.34 -7.02
CA SER A 633 11.57 31.95 -7.20
C SER A 633 11.80 30.44 -6.99
N PHE A 634 10.90 29.77 -6.24
CA PHE A 634 10.93 28.32 -6.02
C PHE A 634 10.30 27.53 -7.19
N LEU A 635 9.40 28.17 -7.95
CA LEU A 635 8.77 27.58 -9.12
C LEU A 635 9.64 27.80 -10.36
N ASN A 636 10.47 26.82 -10.71
CA ASN A 636 11.07 26.74 -12.06
C ASN A 636 10.00 26.35 -13.12
N GLY A 637 8.85 27.05 -13.19
CA GLY A 637 7.74 26.79 -14.13
C GLY A 637 6.35 27.14 -13.55
N PRO A 638 5.24 26.87 -14.27
CA PRO A 638 3.89 27.31 -13.85
C PRO A 638 3.27 26.49 -12.70
N SER A 639 3.97 25.49 -12.14
CA SER A 639 3.40 24.55 -11.17
C SER A 639 4.45 23.80 -10.33
N LEU A 640 4.06 23.32 -9.15
CA LEU A 640 4.79 22.40 -8.27
C LEU A 640 3.81 21.35 -7.72
N GLY A 641 3.56 20.34 -8.55
CA GLY A 641 2.80 19.15 -8.22
C GLY A 641 1.30 19.30 -8.06
N ILE A 642 0.85 19.69 -6.87
CA ILE A 642 -0.56 20.01 -6.59
C ILE A 642 -0.80 21.52 -6.48
N LEU A 643 0.28 22.31 -6.36
CA LEU A 643 0.24 23.76 -6.37
C LEU A 643 0.48 24.26 -7.79
N HIS A 644 -0.39 25.14 -8.28
CA HIS A 644 -0.37 25.64 -9.64
C HIS A 644 -0.44 27.16 -9.63
N GLN A 645 0.27 27.82 -10.54
CA GLN A 645 0.11 29.25 -10.76
C GLN A 645 -1.29 29.52 -11.32
N VAL A 646 -1.99 30.49 -10.75
CA VAL A 646 -3.30 30.91 -11.26
C VAL A 646 -3.07 31.65 -12.59
N PRO A 647 -3.69 31.20 -13.71
CA PRO A 647 -3.44 31.77 -15.03
C PRO A 647 -3.59 33.29 -15.06
N GLY A 648 -2.57 33.99 -15.56
CA GLY A 648 -2.57 35.45 -15.70
C GLY A 648 -2.29 36.24 -14.41
N THR A 649 -1.91 35.58 -13.30
CA THR A 649 -1.61 36.23 -12.00
C THR A 649 -0.32 35.67 -11.37
N ASN A 650 0.17 36.32 -10.31
CA ASN A 650 1.25 35.81 -9.44
C ASN A 650 0.72 34.99 -8.24
N GLN A 651 -0.57 34.65 -8.23
CA GLN A 651 -1.16 33.84 -7.17
C GLN A 651 -0.88 32.36 -7.42
N VAL A 652 -0.85 31.59 -6.33
CA VAL A 652 -0.73 30.13 -6.37
C VAL A 652 -2.03 29.54 -5.85
N GLY A 653 -2.47 28.45 -6.49
CA GLY A 653 -3.67 27.76 -6.09
C GLY A 653 -3.67 26.26 -6.32
N THR A 654 -4.56 25.58 -5.62
CA THR A 654 -4.83 24.15 -5.74
C THR A 654 -6.22 23.98 -6.36
N TYR A 655 -6.34 23.18 -7.41
CA TYR A 655 -7.61 22.92 -8.09
C TYR A 655 -8.11 21.53 -7.69
N TYR A 656 -9.41 21.37 -7.42
CA TYR A 656 -9.94 20.10 -6.94
C TYR A 656 -11.42 19.89 -7.31
N THR A 657 -11.87 18.64 -7.24
CA THR A 657 -13.28 18.26 -7.41
C THR A 657 -13.83 17.69 -6.12
N LEU A 658 -15.14 17.85 -5.91
CA LEU A 658 -15.87 17.28 -4.79
C LEU A 658 -16.93 16.31 -5.31
N SER A 659 -16.90 15.07 -4.85
CA SER A 659 -17.92 14.06 -5.18
C SER A 659 -18.58 13.50 -3.92
N PRO A 660 -19.87 13.10 -3.94
CA PRO A 660 -20.52 12.53 -2.76
C PRO A 660 -19.77 11.29 -2.25
N ALA A 661 -19.45 11.27 -0.97
CA ALA A 661 -18.74 10.16 -0.34
C ALA A 661 -19.65 8.94 -0.05
N GLY A 662 -20.96 9.05 -0.32
CA GLY A 662 -21.96 8.01 -0.03
C GLY A 662 -22.17 7.75 1.47
N LYS A 663 -21.79 8.71 2.32
CA LYS A 663 -21.85 8.61 3.78
C LYS A 663 -22.74 9.72 4.34
N SER A 664 -23.53 9.39 5.37
CA SER A 664 -24.37 10.36 6.09
C SER A 664 -23.56 11.23 7.07
N ALA A 665 -22.36 10.79 7.45
CA ALA A 665 -21.43 11.51 8.31
C ALA A 665 -19.99 11.19 7.90
N LEU A 666 -19.03 12.01 8.34
CA LEU A 666 -17.61 11.66 8.21
C LEU A 666 -17.40 10.28 8.87
N PRO A 667 -16.61 9.38 8.26
CA PRO A 667 -16.39 8.06 8.81
C PRO A 667 -15.88 8.17 10.26
N THR A 668 -16.65 7.62 11.20
CA THR A 668 -16.28 7.47 12.60
C THR A 668 -15.34 6.27 12.73
N GLY A 669 -14.10 6.49 12.33
CA GLY A 669 -12.99 5.57 12.53
C GLY A 669 -11.73 6.43 12.59
N PRO A 670 -10.77 6.12 13.47
CA PRO A 670 -9.62 6.99 13.68
C PRO A 670 -8.90 7.16 12.35
N LEU A 671 -8.95 8.40 11.89
CA LEU A 671 -8.62 8.85 10.55
C LEU A 671 -7.20 8.50 10.08
N LEU A 672 -6.38 8.18 11.08
CA LEU A 672 -4.96 7.93 11.04
C LEU A 672 -4.63 6.44 10.84
N ARG A 673 -5.66 5.59 10.76
CA ARG A 673 -5.57 4.14 10.58
C ARG A 673 -4.65 3.71 9.42
N PRO A 674 -4.69 4.31 8.21
CA PRO A 674 -3.75 3.94 7.16
C PRO A 674 -2.27 4.16 7.51
N PHE A 675 -1.96 5.11 8.41
CA PHE A 675 -0.59 5.37 8.87
C PHE A 675 -0.23 4.58 10.13
N LEU A 676 -1.23 4.24 10.96
CA LEU A 676 -1.09 3.33 12.10
C LEU A 676 -0.90 1.88 11.66
N ASP A 677 -1.54 1.50 10.55
CA ASP A 677 -1.48 0.18 9.95
C ASP A 677 -0.17 -0.02 9.14
N VAL A 678 0.60 1.05 8.87
CA VAL A 678 1.93 0.96 8.22
C VAL A 678 2.94 0.41 9.22
N ARG A 679 3.26 -0.88 9.13
CA ARG A 679 4.31 -1.51 9.94
C ARG A 679 5.70 -1.12 9.45
N LEU A 680 6.47 -0.41 10.28
CA LEU A 680 7.85 -0.02 10.00
C LEU A 680 8.77 -1.23 10.23
N PRO A 681 9.97 -1.30 9.63
CA PRO A 681 10.96 -2.29 10.00
C PRO A 681 11.29 -2.23 11.50
N ASP A 682 11.46 -3.39 12.12
CA ASP A 682 11.84 -3.48 13.54
C ASP A 682 13.21 -2.79 13.78
N GLY A 683 13.33 -2.05 14.89
CA GLY A 683 14.51 -1.26 15.24
C GLY A 683 14.50 0.17 14.72
N VAL A 684 13.44 0.60 14.02
CA VAL A 684 13.22 2.01 13.68
C VAL A 684 12.69 2.75 14.91
N GLY A 685 13.58 3.51 15.55
CA GLY A 685 13.31 4.30 16.74
C GLY A 685 13.10 5.78 16.43
N MET A 686 12.89 6.57 17.48
CA MET A 686 12.73 8.02 17.37
C MET A 686 13.22 8.73 18.64
N THR A 687 13.79 9.92 18.48
CA THR A 687 14.12 10.81 19.59
C THR A 687 13.61 12.21 19.36
N PHE A 688 13.20 12.89 20.43
CA PHE A 688 12.84 14.31 20.44
C PHE A 688 13.18 14.93 21.79
N ASP A 689 13.39 16.24 21.81
CA ASP A 689 13.81 16.97 23.01
C ASP A 689 12.61 17.75 23.61
N GLU A 690 12.46 17.70 24.93
CA GLU A 690 11.45 18.44 25.71
C GLU A 690 12.12 19.29 26.79
N THR A 691 11.61 20.50 26.99
CA THR A 691 12.04 21.40 28.07
C THR A 691 10.84 21.94 28.84
N MET A 692 10.84 21.70 30.15
CA MET A 692 9.82 22.15 31.09
C MET A 692 10.43 23.13 32.08
N THR A 693 9.73 24.22 32.37
CA THR A 693 10.16 25.31 33.25
C THR A 693 9.02 25.74 34.17
N GLY A 694 9.32 26.02 35.43
CA GLY A 694 8.32 26.51 36.37
C GLY A 694 8.89 26.63 37.78
N TRP A 695 8.13 26.19 38.77
CA TRP A 695 8.40 26.49 40.18
C TRP A 695 8.41 25.23 41.04
N TYR A 696 9.40 25.13 41.93
CA TYR A 696 9.57 24.10 42.93
C TYR A 696 9.39 24.67 44.34
N PHE A 697 8.59 23.98 45.16
CA PHE A 697 8.27 24.34 46.53
C PHE A 697 8.84 23.31 47.48
N GLU A 698 9.98 23.64 48.10
CA GLU A 698 10.68 22.77 49.03
C GLU A 698 9.88 22.57 50.32
N GLY A 699 9.74 21.32 50.77
CA GLY A 699 9.02 20.94 51.99
C GLY A 699 7.49 21.07 51.91
N ALA A 700 6.94 21.49 50.77
CA ALA A 700 5.50 21.58 50.56
C ALA A 700 4.91 20.24 50.08
N SER A 701 3.65 19.99 50.45
CA SER A 701 2.84 18.87 49.98
C SER A 701 1.46 19.34 49.52
N THR A 702 0.75 18.48 48.80
CA THR A 702 -0.63 18.77 48.37
C THR A 702 -1.63 18.60 49.53
N PRO A 703 -2.74 19.35 49.51
CA PRO A 703 -3.76 19.28 50.57
C PRO A 703 -4.57 17.96 50.56
N ALA A 704 -4.53 17.22 49.45
CA ALA A 704 -5.16 15.91 49.27
C ALA A 704 -4.29 15.05 48.34
N PRO A 705 -4.35 13.71 48.43
CA PRO A 705 -3.63 12.84 47.50
C PRO A 705 -4.30 12.82 46.11
N GLY A 706 -3.49 12.68 45.06
CA GLY A 706 -3.97 12.54 43.69
C GLY A 706 -4.53 13.83 43.08
N ARG A 707 -5.29 13.69 41.99
CA ARG A 707 -5.71 14.80 41.10
C ARG A 707 -6.20 16.06 41.83
N GLN A 708 -7.06 15.91 42.83
CA GLN A 708 -7.63 17.06 43.55
C GLN A 708 -6.55 17.91 44.25
N GLY A 709 -5.52 17.27 44.80
CA GLY A 709 -4.40 17.98 45.40
C GLY A 709 -3.44 18.57 44.38
N ASP A 710 -3.21 17.85 43.28
CA ASP A 710 -2.32 18.28 42.21
C ASP A 710 -2.83 19.55 41.53
N LEU A 711 -4.13 19.61 41.21
CA LEU A 711 -4.74 20.79 40.57
C LEU A 711 -4.66 22.04 41.47
N ALA A 712 -4.69 21.88 42.80
CA ALA A 712 -4.53 22.98 43.75
C ALA A 712 -3.11 23.60 43.74
N MET A 713 -2.11 22.95 43.12
CA MET A 713 -0.78 23.55 42.94
C MET A 713 -0.83 24.81 42.06
N ALA A 714 -1.75 24.88 41.09
CA ALA A 714 -1.87 26.02 40.18
C ALA A 714 -2.28 27.31 40.91
N GLU A 715 -3.03 27.20 42.01
CA GLU A 715 -3.46 28.34 42.84
C GLU A 715 -2.29 29.05 43.54
N ARG A 716 -1.14 28.38 43.64
CA ARG A 716 0.08 28.96 44.23
C ARG A 716 0.82 29.87 43.26
N ILE A 717 0.48 29.86 41.96
CA ILE A 717 1.21 30.59 40.92
C ILE A 717 0.50 31.93 40.67
N PRO A 718 1.12 33.08 41.03
CA PRO A 718 0.53 34.38 40.76
C PRO A 718 0.57 34.70 39.26
N PRO A 719 -0.38 35.49 38.73
CA PRO A 719 -0.40 35.88 37.32
C PRO A 719 0.79 36.77 36.91
N VAL A 720 1.46 37.43 37.88
CA VAL A 720 2.66 38.24 37.66
C VAL A 720 3.63 38.05 38.82
N GLY A 721 4.91 37.81 38.53
CA GLY A 721 5.97 37.60 39.53
C GLY A 721 6.17 36.13 39.93
N GLY A 722 7.10 35.89 40.85
CA GLY A 722 7.37 34.55 41.38
C GLY A 722 6.44 34.18 42.54
N PRO A 723 6.01 32.91 42.67
CA PRO A 723 5.17 32.44 43.77
C PRO A 723 5.91 32.50 45.11
N ALA A 724 5.19 32.88 46.17
CA ALA A 724 5.76 32.93 47.52
C ALA A 724 6.23 31.54 47.97
N GLY A 725 7.51 31.43 48.36
CA GLY A 725 8.11 30.16 48.79
C GLY A 725 8.45 29.19 47.65
N GLY A 726 8.28 29.60 46.38
CA GLY A 726 8.73 28.83 45.22
C GLY A 726 10.10 29.30 44.72
N SER A 727 10.87 28.35 44.20
CA SER A 727 12.14 28.60 43.50
C SER A 727 12.04 28.09 42.07
N GLU A 728 12.72 28.71 41.11
CA GLU A 728 12.65 28.23 39.72
C GLU A 728 13.18 26.79 39.60
N ALA A 729 12.50 25.98 38.81
CA ALA A 729 12.95 24.64 38.46
C ALA A 729 12.69 24.36 36.98
N SER A 730 13.54 23.55 36.37
CA SER A 730 13.40 23.17 34.97
C SER A 730 14.06 21.84 34.68
N PHE A 731 13.56 21.07 33.73
CA PHE A 731 14.31 19.96 33.15
C PHE A 731 14.36 20.07 31.63
N THR A 732 15.46 19.60 31.07
CA THR A 732 15.64 19.40 29.63
C THR A 732 15.98 17.94 29.41
N VAL A 733 15.09 17.21 28.74
CA VAL A 733 15.21 15.77 28.53
C VAL A 733 15.00 15.41 27.07
N ARG A 734 15.82 14.48 26.60
CA ARG A 734 15.62 13.75 25.36
C ARG A 734 14.76 12.54 25.65
N MET A 735 13.65 12.48 24.95
CA MET A 735 12.76 11.33 24.88
C MET A 735 13.34 10.33 23.89
N MET A 736 13.39 9.05 24.27
CA MET A 736 13.97 7.97 23.47
C MET A 736 12.97 6.85 23.28
N VAL A 737 12.37 6.83 22.09
CA VAL A 737 11.55 5.72 21.60
C VAL A 737 12.47 4.72 20.90
N ARG A 738 12.59 3.53 21.48
CA ARG A 738 13.51 2.49 20.95
C ARG A 738 12.98 1.86 19.66
N ASP A 739 11.67 1.69 19.57
CA ASP A 739 10.98 1.18 18.40
C ASP A 739 9.60 1.85 18.31
N VAL A 740 9.30 2.45 17.16
CA VAL A 740 8.05 3.17 16.94
C VAL A 740 6.85 2.22 16.88
N ASN A 741 7.01 0.98 16.39
CA ASN A 741 5.95 -0.02 16.43
C ASN A 741 5.60 -0.38 17.88
N GLU A 742 6.62 -0.73 18.68
CA GLU A 742 6.43 -1.11 20.10
C GLU A 742 5.82 0.03 20.91
N PHE A 743 6.27 1.27 20.67
CA PHE A 743 5.73 2.45 21.33
C PHE A 743 4.25 2.68 21.01
N VAL A 744 3.86 2.57 19.74
CA VAL A 744 2.46 2.76 19.32
C VAL A 744 1.56 1.63 19.81
N ASP A 745 2.05 0.40 19.81
CA ASP A 745 1.27 -0.79 20.15
C ASP A 745 1.26 -1.10 21.67
N GLY A 746 2.19 -0.52 22.43
CA GLY A 746 2.38 -0.75 23.87
C GLY A 746 1.32 -0.08 24.74
N ALA A 747 0.86 -0.76 25.80
CA ALA A 747 -0.25 -0.30 26.65
C ALA A 747 0.00 1.00 27.45
N ALA A 748 1.27 1.41 27.58
CA ALA A 748 1.67 2.64 28.28
C ALA A 748 2.48 3.61 27.39
N HIS A 749 2.71 3.24 26.13
CA HIS A 749 3.47 4.03 25.15
C HIS A 749 4.77 4.59 25.75
N GLU A 750 5.63 3.66 26.19
CA GLU A 750 6.78 3.96 27.04
C GLU A 750 7.98 4.49 26.24
N ALA A 751 8.58 5.58 26.71
CA ALA A 751 9.84 6.12 26.21
C ALA A 751 10.86 6.29 27.34
N GLY A 752 12.14 6.09 27.03
CA GLY A 752 13.23 6.37 27.96
C GLY A 752 13.52 7.87 28.05
N LEU A 753 14.01 8.33 29.20
CA LEU A 753 14.36 9.73 29.43
C LEU A 753 15.86 9.89 29.70
N LYS A 754 16.48 10.89 29.08
CA LYS A 754 17.87 11.27 29.35
C LYS A 754 18.04 12.77 29.28
N GLY A 755 18.71 13.38 30.26
CA GLY A 755 18.93 14.81 30.23
C GLY A 755 19.37 15.37 31.58
N THR A 756 18.92 16.59 31.88
CA THR A 756 19.28 17.29 33.11
C THR A 756 18.06 17.92 33.76
N ILE A 757 18.12 18.05 35.10
CA ILE A 757 17.18 18.80 35.91
C ILE A 757 17.93 19.89 36.68
N ARG A 758 17.38 21.10 36.70
CA ARG A 758 17.95 22.30 37.32
C ARG A 758 16.98 22.84 38.37
N PHE A 759 17.52 23.26 39.50
CA PHE A 759 16.81 23.98 40.54
C PHE A 759 17.57 25.25 40.90
N ALA A 760 16.88 26.39 40.94
CA ALA A 760 17.45 27.63 41.45
C ALA A 760 17.76 27.54 42.94
N ARG A 761 17.00 26.74 43.70
CA ARG A 761 17.32 26.37 45.07
C ARG A 761 16.84 24.94 45.38
N PHE A 762 17.69 24.10 45.96
CA PHE A 762 17.36 22.71 46.31
C PHE A 762 18.25 22.20 47.45
N GLU A 763 17.65 21.67 48.52
CA GLU A 763 18.34 21.18 49.73
C GLU A 763 19.31 22.23 50.30
N GLY A 764 18.86 23.49 50.33
CA GLY A 764 19.64 24.63 50.84
C GLY A 764 20.80 25.10 49.95
N ARG A 765 20.93 24.59 48.72
CA ARG A 765 21.95 25.03 47.73
C ARG A 765 21.31 25.83 46.61
N ASP A 766 22.03 26.83 46.13
CA ASP A 766 21.57 27.68 45.03
C ASP A 766 22.12 27.21 43.67
N ASN A 767 21.29 27.30 42.64
CA ASN A 767 21.56 27.03 41.22
C ASN A 767 22.27 25.69 40.93
N VAL A 768 21.63 24.59 41.30
CA VAL A 768 22.14 23.23 41.08
C VAL A 768 21.54 22.59 39.83
N THR A 769 22.33 21.75 39.16
CA THR A 769 21.89 20.93 38.02
C THR A 769 22.35 19.50 38.20
N TYR A 770 21.45 18.54 38.00
CA TYR A 770 21.72 17.12 38.13
C TYR A 770 21.42 16.39 36.82
N ALA A 771 22.18 15.33 36.55
CA ALA A 771 21.92 14.45 35.42
C ALA A 771 20.78 13.48 35.76
N VAL A 772 19.88 13.29 34.80
CA VAL A 772 18.81 12.29 34.87
C VAL A 772 19.38 10.91 34.58
N GLU A 773 19.06 9.93 35.44
CA GLU A 773 19.50 8.55 35.32
C GLU A 773 18.68 7.79 34.28
N GLU A 774 19.31 7.46 33.15
CA GLU A 774 18.66 6.88 31.98
C GLU A 774 17.99 5.52 32.25
N ARG A 775 18.57 4.67 33.11
CA ARG A 775 18.04 3.32 33.36
C ARG A 775 16.80 3.29 34.24
N GLY A 776 16.62 4.31 35.08
CA GLY A 776 15.48 4.43 35.99
C GLY A 776 14.39 5.37 35.48
N SER A 777 14.70 6.26 34.53
CA SER A 777 13.80 7.33 34.12
C SER A 777 12.97 6.95 32.88
N LEU A 778 11.66 7.05 33.02
CA LEU A 778 10.68 6.62 32.03
C LEU A 778 9.61 7.67 31.84
N PHE A 779 9.09 7.73 30.62
CA PHE A 779 7.94 8.50 30.25
C PHE A 779 6.86 7.55 29.73
N HIS A 780 5.72 7.51 30.41
CA HIS A 780 4.52 6.90 29.87
C HIS A 780 3.77 8.00 29.15
N TYR A 781 3.80 7.95 27.81
CA TYR A 781 3.18 8.98 27.01
C TYR A 781 1.68 9.04 27.31
N LEU A 782 1.00 7.90 27.35
CA LEU A 782 -0.44 7.84 27.56
C LEU A 782 -0.83 6.58 28.34
N ARG A 783 -1.20 6.74 29.60
CA ARG A 783 -1.71 5.65 30.44
C ARG A 783 -3.14 5.96 30.86
N VAL A 784 -4.05 5.04 30.61
CA VAL A 784 -5.42 5.14 31.13
C VAL A 784 -5.40 4.78 32.62
N ASN A 785 -5.89 5.69 33.45
CA ASN A 785 -6.09 5.43 34.86
C ASN A 785 -7.30 4.51 35.03
N ALA A 786 -7.08 3.31 35.56
CA ALA A 786 -8.15 2.31 35.69
C ALA A 786 -9.27 2.73 36.66
N ALA A 787 -9.01 3.67 37.58
CA ALA A 787 -9.98 4.14 38.57
C ALA A 787 -10.85 5.29 38.03
N THR A 788 -10.29 6.18 37.20
CA THR A 788 -11.01 7.37 36.68
C THR A 788 -11.41 7.24 35.21
N GLY A 789 -10.79 6.33 34.46
CA GLY A 789 -11.02 6.15 33.02
C GLY A 789 -10.36 7.22 32.14
N GLU A 790 -9.62 8.15 32.74
CA GLU A 790 -8.98 9.29 32.08
C GLU A 790 -7.56 8.93 31.64
N ALA A 791 -7.12 9.52 30.54
CA ALA A 791 -5.73 9.41 30.10
C ALA A 791 -4.82 10.36 30.90
N GLU A 792 -3.63 9.87 31.24
CA GLU A 792 -2.58 10.64 31.91
C GLU A 792 -1.25 10.47 31.19
N MET A 793 -0.47 11.53 31.10
CA MET A 793 0.96 11.44 30.77
C MET A 793 1.76 11.40 32.06
N ARG A 794 2.64 10.41 32.23
CA ARG A 794 3.40 10.22 33.47
C ARG A 794 4.89 10.29 33.23
N TYR A 795 5.55 11.17 33.97
CA TYR A 795 7.00 11.35 33.98
C TYR A 795 7.57 10.73 35.25
N HIS A 796 8.54 9.85 35.10
CA HIS A 796 9.33 9.31 36.20
C HIS A 796 10.79 9.66 35.94
N LEU A 797 11.34 10.56 36.74
CA LEU A 797 12.72 11.06 36.58
C LEU A 797 13.53 10.71 37.83
N GLU A 798 14.54 9.87 37.68
CA GLU A 798 15.51 9.59 38.75
C GLU A 798 16.75 10.45 38.56
N PHE A 799 17.29 11.02 39.65
CA PHE A 799 18.56 11.74 39.64
C PHE A 799 19.26 11.64 41.00
N ARG A 800 20.58 11.87 41.01
CA ARG A 800 21.39 11.90 42.24
C ARG A 800 21.97 13.27 42.50
N SER A 801 21.98 13.65 43.77
CA SER A 801 22.77 14.79 44.21
C SER A 801 24.27 14.47 44.14
N ASN A 802 25.10 15.50 44.20
CA ASN A 802 26.57 15.36 44.24
C ASN A 802 27.07 14.58 45.46
N GLU A 803 26.23 14.40 46.48
CA GLU A 803 26.54 13.63 47.70
C GLU A 803 26.03 12.18 47.63
N GLY A 804 25.47 11.76 46.47
CA GLY A 804 25.01 10.40 46.22
C GLY A 804 23.58 10.08 46.67
N ALA A 805 22.87 11.05 47.26
CA ALA A 805 21.46 10.89 47.62
C ALA A 805 20.58 10.78 46.36
N ALA A 806 19.72 9.77 46.30
CA ALA A 806 18.85 9.50 45.15
C ALA A 806 17.47 10.16 45.33
N TYR A 807 17.02 10.82 44.28
CA TYR A 807 15.73 11.51 44.19
C TYR A 807 14.92 10.98 43.01
N VAL A 808 13.60 11.03 43.18
CA VAL A 808 12.62 10.65 42.17
C VAL A 808 11.63 11.80 42.02
N LEU A 809 11.50 12.33 40.81
CA LEU A 809 10.43 13.26 40.44
C LEU A 809 9.36 12.49 39.67
N GLU A 810 8.16 12.49 40.23
CA GLU A 810 6.95 11.93 39.62
C GLU A 810 6.10 13.09 39.09
N GLY A 811 6.00 13.22 37.77
CA GLY A 811 5.20 14.23 37.09
C GLY A 811 3.95 13.63 36.45
N ARG A 812 2.83 14.34 36.51
CA ARG A 812 1.57 13.96 35.86
C ARG A 812 0.98 15.11 35.06
N LYS A 813 0.55 14.82 33.84
CA LYS A 813 -0.34 15.67 33.05
C LYS A 813 -1.71 14.98 33.02
N TYR A 814 -2.74 15.70 33.44
CA TYR A 814 -4.12 15.22 33.44
C TYR A 814 -4.79 15.65 32.13
N MET A 815 -5.37 14.72 31.39
CA MET A 815 -6.06 15.00 30.13
C MET A 815 -7.57 14.99 30.39
N GLU A 816 -8.22 16.15 30.43
CA GLU A 816 -9.61 16.27 30.88
C GLU A 816 -10.66 16.00 29.78
N LYS A 817 -11.72 15.26 30.12
CA LYS A 817 -12.95 15.11 29.33
C LYS A 817 -14.05 16.02 29.90
N GLY A 818 -14.08 17.30 29.55
CA GLY A 818 -14.97 18.21 30.30
C GLY A 818 -15.22 19.63 29.82
N GLY A 819 -15.07 19.97 28.53
CA GLY A 819 -15.47 21.29 28.01
C GLY A 819 -16.79 21.26 27.26
N GLY A 820 -17.94 21.51 27.93
CA GLY A 820 -19.26 21.44 27.30
C GLY A 820 -19.52 22.49 26.20
N LEU A 821 -19.89 22.03 24.99
CA LEU A 821 -20.87 22.53 24.00
C LEU A 821 -21.17 24.04 23.79
N GLY A 822 -20.35 24.99 24.27
CA GLY A 822 -20.68 26.43 24.18
C GLY A 822 -19.59 27.38 23.65
N ASP A 823 -18.30 27.03 23.76
CA ASP A 823 -17.18 27.91 23.38
C ASP A 823 -15.98 27.12 22.81
N PRO A 824 -15.84 27.02 21.48
CA PRO A 824 -14.74 26.32 20.81
C PRO A 824 -13.35 26.89 21.13
N ALA A 825 -13.24 28.20 21.40
CA ALA A 825 -11.97 28.84 21.74
C ALA A 825 -11.54 28.50 23.18
N GLY A 826 -12.50 28.31 24.08
CA GLY A 826 -12.28 27.83 25.45
C GLY A 826 -11.74 26.40 25.51
N ALA A 827 -12.34 25.48 24.74
CA ALA A 827 -11.94 24.07 24.70
C ALA A 827 -10.51 23.86 24.15
N ILE A 828 -10.09 24.67 23.16
CA ILE A 828 -8.72 24.62 22.60
C ILE A 828 -7.70 25.14 23.61
N ARG A 829 -8.05 26.17 24.39
CA ARG A 829 -7.16 26.72 25.42
C ARG A 829 -6.97 25.75 26.59
N GLU A 830 -8.01 25.00 26.94
CA GLU A 830 -7.99 23.94 27.95
C GLU A 830 -7.12 22.75 27.50
N LEU A 831 -7.31 22.27 26.27
CA LEU A 831 -6.47 21.25 25.63
C LEU A 831 -4.98 21.64 25.64
N LEU A 832 -4.65 22.87 25.22
CA LEU A 832 -3.27 23.35 25.22
C LEU A 832 -2.71 23.44 26.64
N ASN A 833 -3.53 23.80 27.62
CA ASN A 833 -3.11 23.86 29.01
C ASN A 833 -2.81 22.45 29.58
N ASP A 834 -3.64 21.45 29.28
CA ASP A 834 -3.44 20.05 29.71
C ASP A 834 -2.14 19.45 29.13
N TYR A 835 -1.86 19.70 27.84
CA TYR A 835 -0.64 19.21 27.19
C TYR A 835 0.64 19.88 27.70
N THR A 836 0.53 21.12 28.20
CA THR A 836 1.69 21.94 28.54
C THR A 836 1.96 22.01 30.04
N THR A 837 1.03 21.60 30.90
CA THR A 837 1.14 21.73 32.37
C THR A 837 1.47 20.41 33.02
N LEU A 838 2.47 20.39 33.89
CA LEU A 838 2.95 19.21 34.60
C LEU A 838 2.95 19.44 36.12
N TYR A 839 2.26 18.55 36.83
CA TYR A 839 2.16 18.54 38.29
C TYR A 839 3.13 17.50 38.85
N CYS A 840 4.09 17.93 39.66
CA CYS A 840 5.20 17.09 40.08
C CYS A 840 5.26 16.92 41.59
N HIS A 841 5.59 15.71 42.02
CA HIS A 841 5.99 15.39 43.38
C HIS A 841 7.44 14.93 43.39
N LEU A 842 8.21 15.44 44.33
CA LEU A 842 9.61 15.10 44.48
C LEU A 842 9.81 14.27 45.75
N TYR A 843 10.48 13.13 45.59
CA TYR A 843 10.74 12.18 46.65
C TYR A 843 12.24 11.94 46.82
N ARG A 844 12.65 11.74 48.06
CA ARG A 844 13.99 11.25 48.41
C ARG A 844 13.92 9.79 48.79
N ARG A 845 14.76 8.97 48.14
CA ARG A 845 14.91 7.54 48.45
C ARG A 845 15.70 7.36 49.75
N GLN A 846 15.11 6.68 50.72
CA GLN A 846 15.72 6.36 52.00
C GLN A 846 16.60 5.10 51.90
N GLY A 847 17.44 4.87 52.91
CA GLY A 847 18.37 3.73 52.94
C GLY A 847 17.70 2.34 52.97
N ASP A 848 16.42 2.28 53.34
CA ASP A 848 15.57 1.08 53.33
C ASP A 848 14.79 0.90 52.00
N GLY A 849 14.98 1.80 51.03
CA GLY A 849 14.30 1.80 49.75
C GLY A 849 12.96 2.55 49.71
N THR A 850 12.45 3.05 50.84
CA THR A 850 11.20 3.81 50.89
C THR A 850 11.35 5.21 50.29
N LEU A 851 10.28 5.76 49.72
CA LEU A 851 10.23 7.12 49.17
C LEU A 851 9.58 8.06 50.17
N LYS A 852 10.28 9.13 50.55
CA LYS A 852 9.76 10.21 51.38
C LYS A 852 9.61 11.47 50.53
N GLU A 853 8.41 12.04 50.47
CA GLU A 853 8.15 13.30 49.76
C GLU A 853 8.93 14.47 50.40
N THR A 854 9.60 15.26 49.57
CA THR A 854 10.45 16.40 49.99
C THR A 854 10.00 17.72 49.40
N GLY A 855 9.09 17.72 48.43
CA GLY A 855 8.53 18.93 47.84
C GLY A 855 7.64 18.63 46.65
N ILE A 856 7.03 19.70 46.12
CA ILE A 856 6.17 19.65 44.93
C ILE A 856 6.68 20.65 43.89
N ALA A 857 6.44 20.39 42.61
CA ALA A 857 6.76 21.34 41.54
C ALA A 857 5.61 21.48 40.55
N TYR A 858 5.48 22.67 39.99
CA TYR A 858 4.53 23.01 38.94
C TYR A 858 5.33 23.53 37.74
N LEU A 859 5.37 22.76 36.65
CA LEU A 859 6.20 23.04 35.49
C LEU A 859 5.34 23.19 34.23
N LYS A 860 5.74 24.10 33.34
CA LYS A 860 5.10 24.32 32.03
C LYS A 860 6.09 24.18 30.88
N PHE A 861 5.56 23.84 29.71
CA PHE A 861 6.33 23.71 28.48
C PHE A 861 6.77 25.09 27.95
N ARG A 862 8.07 25.25 27.64
CA ARG A 862 8.72 26.56 27.36
C ARG A 862 8.19 27.29 26.11
N THR A 863 7.55 26.61 25.17
CA THR A 863 7.23 27.16 23.83
C THR A 863 5.92 27.98 23.75
N PHE A 864 5.11 28.04 24.81
CA PHE A 864 3.76 28.64 24.76
C PHE A 864 3.56 29.94 25.56
N GLU A 865 4.63 30.66 25.90
CA GLU A 865 4.51 31.98 26.55
C GLU A 865 4.45 33.16 25.55
N ASP A 866 4.66 32.95 24.24
CA ASP A 866 4.70 34.02 23.23
C ASP A 866 3.86 33.68 21.97
N LEU A 867 2.73 34.37 21.79
CA LEU A 867 1.81 34.21 20.64
C LEU A 867 2.47 34.55 19.29
N HIS A 868 3.63 35.21 19.28
CA HIS A 868 4.43 35.43 18.07
C HIS A 868 5.25 34.21 17.61
N ALA A 869 5.35 33.15 18.42
CA ALA A 869 6.13 31.94 18.12
C ALA A 869 5.31 30.79 17.47
N ILE A 870 4.07 31.06 17.06
CA ILE A 870 3.16 30.09 16.40
C ILE A 870 3.72 29.57 15.06
N GLY A 871 4.76 30.21 14.51
CA GLY A 871 5.45 29.76 13.29
C GLY A 871 6.33 28.52 13.45
N ASN A 872 6.51 27.93 14.64
CA ASN A 872 7.52 26.87 14.84
C ASN A 872 6.99 25.44 15.03
N LEU A 873 5.76 25.15 14.60
CA LEU A 873 5.31 23.75 14.42
C LEU A 873 6.28 22.98 13.50
N ALA A 874 6.85 23.65 12.50
CA ALA A 874 7.90 23.10 11.64
C ALA A 874 9.20 22.76 12.38
N GLY A 875 9.59 23.51 13.43
CA GLY A 875 10.74 23.19 14.27
C GLY A 875 10.48 22.11 15.31
N PHE A 876 9.27 22.01 15.85
CA PHE A 876 8.84 20.86 16.66
C PHE A 876 8.80 19.58 15.82
N LEU A 877 8.17 19.62 14.65
CA LEU A 877 8.16 18.53 13.67
C LEU A 877 9.57 18.20 13.13
N GLY A 878 10.44 19.22 13.03
CA GLY A 878 11.85 19.07 12.65
C GLY A 878 12.75 18.52 13.76
N SER A 879 12.31 18.53 15.02
CA SER A 879 13.06 17.99 16.16
C SER A 879 12.95 16.47 16.30
N PHE A 880 11.99 15.84 15.62
CA PHE A 880 11.88 14.38 15.55
C PHE A 880 12.98 13.79 14.68
N GLN A 881 13.96 13.19 15.35
CA GLN A 881 15.02 12.44 14.71
C GLN A 881 14.64 10.96 14.69
N ILE A 882 14.50 10.40 13.49
CA ILE A 882 14.30 8.97 13.32
C ILE A 882 15.65 8.28 13.46
N THR A 883 15.69 7.21 14.24
CA THR A 883 16.89 6.40 14.48
C THR A 883 16.68 4.98 13.91
N GLY A 884 17.77 4.25 13.65
CA GLY A 884 17.69 2.88 13.12
C GLY A 884 17.50 2.76 11.61
N THR A 885 17.35 3.86 10.86
CA THR A 885 17.31 3.85 9.37
C THR A 885 17.81 5.15 8.75
N SER A 886 18.43 5.06 7.57
CA SER A 886 18.84 6.20 6.73
C SER A 886 17.96 6.38 5.49
N ASP A 887 16.93 5.55 5.30
CA ASP A 887 16.01 5.63 4.17
C ASP A 887 15.02 6.80 4.35
N PRO A 888 15.01 7.81 3.46
CA PRO A 888 14.12 8.97 3.57
C PRO A 888 12.63 8.63 3.61
N LEU A 889 12.21 7.56 2.92
CA LEU A 889 10.81 7.13 2.88
C LEU A 889 10.41 6.48 4.21
N ILE A 890 11.26 5.65 4.78
CA ILE A 890 11.01 5.00 6.09
C ILE A 890 11.06 6.05 7.21
N GLN A 891 11.96 7.02 7.13
CA GLN A 891 11.99 8.15 8.07
C GLN A 891 10.69 8.97 8.00
N LEU A 892 10.18 9.24 6.79
CA LEU A 892 8.90 9.91 6.62
C LEU A 892 7.74 9.07 7.18
N GLN A 893 7.68 7.78 6.86
CA GLN A 893 6.66 6.86 7.38
C GLN A 893 6.68 6.78 8.92
N ALA A 894 7.86 6.72 9.53
CA ALA A 894 8.02 6.66 10.98
C ALA A 894 7.49 7.93 11.67
N ARG A 895 7.84 9.11 11.12
CA ARG A 895 7.29 10.39 11.59
C ARG A 895 5.77 10.44 11.43
N MET A 896 5.27 10.06 10.26
CA MET A 896 3.83 10.08 9.98
C MET A 896 3.06 9.11 10.89
N ARG A 897 3.59 7.92 11.18
CA ARG A 897 2.96 6.96 12.10
C ARG A 897 2.91 7.46 13.55
N PHE A 898 3.97 8.09 14.04
CA PHE A 898 3.96 8.69 15.38
C PHE A 898 2.99 9.87 15.49
N LEU A 899 2.97 10.75 14.49
CA LEU A 899 2.02 11.87 14.42
C LEU A 899 0.57 11.36 14.31
N ALA A 900 0.36 10.28 13.55
CA ALA A 900 -0.91 9.61 13.39
C ALA A 900 -1.41 8.98 14.70
N PHE A 901 -0.52 8.39 15.48
CA PHE A 901 -0.85 7.90 16.82
C PHE A 901 -1.22 9.05 17.78
N THR A 902 -0.42 10.11 17.79
CA THR A 902 -0.64 11.30 18.62
C THR A 902 -1.97 12.00 18.29
N GLY A 903 -2.25 12.18 17.00
CA GLY A 903 -3.49 12.81 16.53
C GLY A 903 -4.73 11.97 16.83
N GLN A 904 -4.63 10.63 16.72
CA GLN A 904 -5.74 9.71 17.02
C GLN A 904 -6.11 9.80 18.49
N PHE A 905 -5.10 9.91 19.35
CA PHE A 905 -5.31 10.05 20.77
C PHE A 905 -6.01 11.37 21.12
N ALA A 906 -5.49 12.51 20.61
CA ALA A 906 -6.11 13.81 20.86
C ALA A 906 -7.59 13.82 20.44
N GLN A 907 -7.92 13.18 19.31
CA GLN A 907 -9.28 13.02 18.84
C GLN A 907 -10.14 12.14 19.76
N ARG A 908 -9.60 11.01 20.26
CA ARG A 908 -10.34 10.06 21.11
C ARG A 908 -10.60 10.61 22.52
N GLU A 909 -9.67 11.37 23.07
CA GLU A 909 -9.75 11.82 24.46
C GLU A 909 -10.58 13.10 24.60
N TYR A 910 -10.56 14.00 23.62
CA TYR A 910 -11.22 15.30 23.71
C TYR A 910 -12.49 15.46 22.87
N ASP A 911 -12.98 14.39 22.21
CA ASP A 911 -14.14 14.40 21.31
C ASP A 911 -15.24 15.39 21.78
N PRO A 912 -15.32 16.60 21.17
CA PRO A 912 -16.24 17.64 21.62
C PRO A 912 -17.71 17.30 21.31
N LEU A 913 -17.97 16.09 20.79
CA LEU A 913 -19.26 15.61 20.30
C LEU A 913 -19.64 14.23 20.85
N ALA A 914 -18.91 13.67 21.81
CA ALA A 914 -19.34 12.47 22.51
C ALA A 914 -20.61 12.77 23.33
N PRO A 915 -21.75 12.07 23.12
CA PRO A 915 -22.91 12.23 23.99
C PRO A 915 -22.56 11.78 25.42
N PRO A 916 -23.16 12.39 26.47
CA PRO A 916 -22.82 12.10 27.85
C PRO A 916 -23.05 10.61 28.17
N ILE A 917 -22.01 9.92 28.61
CA ILE A 917 -22.11 8.54 29.09
C ILE A 917 -22.78 8.57 30.47
N PHE A 918 -24.09 8.32 30.52
CA PHE A 918 -24.76 7.85 31.73
C PHE A 918 -25.76 6.73 31.44
N ALA A 919 -25.48 5.58 32.08
CA ALA A 919 -26.42 4.66 32.72
C ALA A 919 -27.65 4.14 31.95
N ALA A 920 -27.50 2.98 31.30
CA ALA A 920 -28.47 1.88 31.26
C ALA A 920 -27.69 0.67 30.70
N VAL A 921 -27.69 -0.54 31.25
CA VAL A 921 -28.83 -1.36 31.66
C VAL A 921 -28.35 -2.36 32.71
N GLY A 922 -29.03 -2.40 33.86
CA GLY A 922 -29.22 -3.66 34.56
C GLY A 922 -30.31 -4.44 33.84
N ARG A 923 -29.94 -5.60 33.27
CA ARG A 923 -30.71 -6.84 33.06
C ARG A 923 -29.94 -7.77 32.15
#